data_AF-A0A7X3VVD7-F1
#
_entry.id   AF-A0A7X3VVD7-F1
#
_cell.length_a   1.000
_cell.length_b   1.000
_cell.length_c   1.000
_cell.angle_alpha   90.00
_cell.angle_beta   90.00
_cell.angle_gamma   90.00
#
_symmetry.space_group_name_H-M   'P 1'
#
loop_
_entity.id
_entity.type
_entity.pdbx_description
1 polymer ?
#
loop_
_entity_poly.entity_id
_entity_poly.type
_entity_poly.pdbx_seq_one_letter_code
_entity_poly.pdbx_strand_id
1 'polypeptide(L)'
;MSMIPGFLRPTPEMTERDTRTGLRNMTWQAVAAAGADGLASGGFLAAFALILGASNFHIGIMTAIPFIVQPLQILAVVMVERIRMRKIVAVIAYFITYATWIPVALIPFIIDVPNTGAVTLLLFFIAVRGAAVAFVTTSWNGWLKDIVPLNIMGDFFAKRLRVATIAAAVTAMLAALYIDWWKGLTGESDEIFGYSYAILFGCIILGFGAVQFMARMPEPQMPRPTGPPRSTLHTIGAPFRDKEFRGLINFMFMWNFVAQLAVPFFTVYMLVRLEMPLSLVVGLGVLSQLANVLFLQVWGGFVDRFGSKVILSLSSSLYFLVILGWTFTTLPDKYTLTIPLLVVLHILIGIASAGINIASTTIRMKMSPPAESTSYLTGVSLAASIGAGISPLIGGAFVDYFSVRHLQIAVEWVSPTSTFDFPALFLTGYDFLFAIAFILGLFTLGMLGKVKEEGEADRDVVMDELLAQTSSNLRSLNSVPGLSVLSHFPISTLRHVPGIPGLDVAVGVTAYQIASSTRTAVEAVAQSGEAARQLRSTVSRTVSIIADQVDDLGDEAADVALGATLGAMQAVQEAGIEAERVAEAAVHGTLEALGRTGAAPLDALRGVTYGVMRGAGEINLQVGEAAAQAIEAARNAASEVGLSKEEAALYAAQVAVEAAKDLGSREEAEVKQAVLGHLIETPEPGTDETDTST
;
A
#
# COMPACT_ATOMS: atom_id res chain seq x y z
N MET A 1 5.50 -5.91 -51.85
CA MET A 1 6.35 -5.35 -50.77
C MET A 1 6.87 -3.93 -51.05
N SER A 2 7.03 -3.52 -52.32
CA SER A 2 7.51 -2.17 -52.69
C SER A 2 6.59 -1.00 -52.29
N MET A 3 5.27 -1.23 -52.13
CA MET A 3 4.30 -0.20 -51.71
C MET A 3 4.26 0.08 -50.20
N ILE A 4 4.93 -0.73 -49.36
CA ILE A 4 4.93 -0.53 -47.90
C ILE A 4 6.07 0.43 -47.53
N PRO A 5 5.80 1.54 -46.81
CA PRO A 5 6.82 2.47 -46.34
C PRO A 5 7.94 1.74 -45.59
N GLY A 6 9.20 2.12 -45.85
CA GLY A 6 10.37 1.43 -45.29
C GLY A 6 10.36 1.33 -43.77
N PHE A 7 9.86 2.35 -43.08
CA PHE A 7 9.77 2.36 -41.62
C PHE A 7 8.76 1.33 -41.06
N LEU A 8 7.81 0.82 -41.86
CA LEU A 8 6.85 -0.21 -41.45
C LEU A 8 7.29 -1.64 -41.78
N ARG A 9 8.47 -1.81 -42.38
CA ARG A 9 8.99 -3.14 -42.73
C ARG A 9 9.73 -3.76 -41.54
N PRO A 10 9.62 -5.09 -41.36
CA PRO A 10 10.42 -5.80 -40.39
C PRO A 10 11.92 -5.65 -40.70
N THR A 11 12.71 -5.50 -39.65
CA THR A 11 14.17 -5.44 -39.67
C THR A 11 14.72 -6.85 -39.46
N PRO A 12 15.52 -7.39 -40.41
CA PRO A 12 16.06 -8.75 -40.30
C PRO A 12 17.00 -8.94 -39.10
N GLU A 13 17.87 -7.96 -38.86
CA GLU A 13 18.83 -7.95 -37.74
C GLU A 13 18.73 -6.62 -37.00
N MET A 14 18.58 -6.69 -35.67
CA MET A 14 18.51 -5.49 -34.84
C MET A 14 19.90 -5.01 -34.45
N THR A 15 20.23 -3.77 -34.78
CA THR A 15 21.43 -3.11 -34.24
C THR A 15 21.18 -2.60 -32.82
N GLU A 16 22.24 -2.36 -32.05
CA GLU A 16 22.13 -1.76 -30.71
C GLU A 16 21.45 -0.38 -30.77
N ARG A 17 21.70 0.39 -31.84
CA ARG A 17 21.04 1.67 -32.10
C ARG A 17 19.53 1.51 -32.30
N ASP A 18 19.10 0.47 -33.00
CA ASP A 18 17.68 0.16 -33.20
C ASP A 18 17.02 -0.19 -31.88
N THR A 19 17.65 -1.05 -31.08
CA THR A 19 17.15 -1.41 -29.74
C THR A 19 17.02 -0.18 -28.85
N ARG A 20 18.06 0.67 -28.75
CA ARG A 20 18.01 1.90 -27.94
C ARG A 20 16.91 2.85 -28.41
N THR A 21 16.75 3.01 -29.72
CA THR A 21 15.69 3.85 -30.31
C THR A 21 14.31 3.28 -30.03
N GLY A 22 14.16 1.96 -30.15
CA GLY A 22 12.93 1.22 -29.85
C GLY A 22 12.50 1.39 -28.39
N LEU A 23 13.41 1.18 -27.45
CA LEU A 23 13.15 1.34 -26.01
C LEU A 23 12.75 2.79 -25.68
N ARG A 24 13.44 3.80 -26.22
CA ARG A 24 13.09 5.21 -26.01
C ARG A 24 11.70 5.53 -26.55
N ASN A 25 11.40 5.13 -27.79
CA ASN A 25 10.08 5.34 -28.37
C ASN A 25 9.00 4.59 -27.58
N MET A 26 9.32 3.41 -27.03
CA MET A 26 8.42 2.60 -26.22
C MET A 26 8.06 3.24 -24.89
N THR A 27 8.98 3.98 -24.29
CA THR A 27 8.69 4.83 -23.13
C THR A 27 7.79 6.01 -23.50
N TRP A 28 8.13 6.76 -24.56
CA TRP A 28 7.32 7.92 -24.98
C TRP A 28 5.93 7.54 -25.48
N GLN A 29 5.80 6.39 -26.16
CA GLN A 29 4.51 5.83 -26.53
C GLN A 29 3.65 5.58 -25.28
N ALA A 30 4.23 5.01 -24.22
CA ALA A 30 3.50 4.73 -22.99
C ALA A 30 3.04 6.01 -22.28
N VAL A 31 3.91 7.02 -22.22
CA VAL A 31 3.60 8.33 -21.63
C VAL A 31 2.48 9.02 -22.41
N ALA A 32 2.58 9.08 -23.74
CA ALA A 32 1.58 9.70 -24.59
C ALA A 32 0.24 8.94 -24.52
N ALA A 33 0.28 7.60 -24.53
CA ALA A 33 -0.90 6.76 -24.44
C ALA A 33 -1.64 6.93 -23.11
N ALA A 34 -0.91 6.83 -22.00
CA ALA A 34 -1.44 6.97 -20.66
C ALA A 34 -1.97 8.39 -20.42
N GLY A 35 -1.27 9.40 -20.96
CA GLY A 35 -1.72 10.78 -20.94
C GLY A 35 -3.06 10.97 -21.67
N ALA A 36 -3.20 10.41 -22.87
CA ALA A 36 -4.43 10.45 -23.65
C ALA A 36 -5.58 9.71 -22.94
N ASP A 37 -5.31 8.52 -22.39
CA ASP A 37 -6.32 7.75 -21.68
C ASP A 37 -6.75 8.46 -20.38
N GLY A 38 -5.88 9.21 -19.71
CA GLY A 38 -6.24 10.07 -18.56
C GLY A 38 -7.29 11.14 -18.89
N LEU A 39 -7.37 11.59 -20.14
CA LEU A 39 -8.35 12.57 -20.64
C LEU A 39 -9.64 11.93 -21.19
N ALA A 40 -9.76 10.60 -21.16
CA ALA A 40 -10.86 9.89 -21.81
C ALA A 40 -11.27 8.59 -21.09
N SER A 41 -10.95 8.44 -19.81
CA SER A 41 -11.25 7.23 -19.02
C SER A 41 -11.66 7.56 -17.58
N GLY A 42 -12.02 6.53 -16.81
CA GLY A 42 -12.34 6.64 -15.39
C GLY A 42 -13.47 7.65 -15.10
N GLY A 43 -13.23 8.53 -14.11
CA GLY A 43 -14.11 9.62 -13.71
C GLY A 43 -14.59 10.49 -14.86
N PHE A 44 -13.66 10.84 -15.73
CA PHE A 44 -13.87 11.74 -16.85
C PHE A 44 -14.86 11.17 -17.87
N LEU A 45 -14.66 9.92 -18.28
CA LEU A 45 -15.55 9.26 -19.24
C LEU A 45 -16.94 8.97 -18.64
N ALA A 46 -17.00 8.62 -17.36
CA ALA A 46 -18.27 8.41 -16.66
C ALA A 46 -19.09 9.70 -16.61
N ALA A 47 -18.47 10.83 -16.24
CA ALA A 47 -19.14 12.13 -16.22
C ALA A 47 -19.63 12.54 -17.62
N PHE A 48 -18.79 12.42 -18.65
CA PHE A 48 -19.19 12.68 -20.03
C PHE A 48 -20.40 11.82 -20.46
N ALA A 49 -20.37 10.51 -20.16
CA ALA A 49 -21.47 9.61 -20.48
C ALA A 49 -22.78 10.00 -19.75
N LEU A 50 -22.69 10.40 -18.48
CA LEU A 50 -23.86 10.85 -17.70
C LEU A 50 -24.51 12.09 -18.31
N ILE A 51 -23.71 13.08 -18.74
CA ILE A 51 -24.23 14.30 -19.39
C ILE A 51 -24.88 13.98 -20.76
N LEU A 52 -24.37 12.98 -21.49
CA LEU A 52 -25.04 12.47 -22.69
C LEU A 52 -26.39 11.80 -22.41
N GLY A 53 -26.70 11.47 -21.15
CA GLY A 53 -27.93 10.79 -20.72
C GLY A 53 -27.76 9.30 -20.43
N ALA A 54 -26.53 8.82 -20.17
CA ALA A 54 -26.31 7.42 -19.84
C ALA A 54 -26.94 7.06 -18.48
N SER A 55 -27.74 5.99 -18.47
CA SER A 55 -28.21 5.36 -17.23
C SER A 55 -27.15 4.46 -16.61
N ASN A 56 -27.39 3.94 -15.39
CA ASN A 56 -26.47 3.00 -14.74
C ASN A 56 -26.26 1.74 -15.58
N PHE A 57 -27.32 1.23 -16.22
CA PHE A 57 -27.19 0.12 -17.16
C PHE A 57 -26.24 0.43 -18.32
N HIS A 58 -26.29 1.64 -18.90
CA HIS A 58 -25.35 2.04 -19.96
C HIS A 58 -23.90 2.13 -19.47
N ILE A 59 -23.66 2.61 -18.25
CA ILE A 59 -22.33 2.57 -17.62
C ILE A 59 -21.86 1.12 -17.43
N GLY A 60 -22.77 0.22 -17.04
CA GLY A 60 -22.55 -1.21 -17.00
C GLY A 60 -22.10 -1.77 -18.36
N ILE A 61 -22.79 -1.42 -19.45
CA ILE A 61 -22.39 -1.83 -20.81
C ILE A 61 -20.99 -1.29 -21.16
N MET A 62 -20.76 0.00 -20.92
CA MET A 62 -19.49 0.66 -21.23
C MET A 62 -18.29 -0.02 -20.56
N THR A 63 -18.47 -0.45 -19.30
CA THR A 63 -17.43 -1.13 -18.51
C THR A 63 -17.30 -2.61 -18.82
N ALA A 64 -18.37 -3.27 -19.30
CA ALA A 64 -18.36 -4.66 -19.75
C ALA A 64 -17.67 -4.86 -21.10
N ILE A 65 -17.75 -3.87 -22.01
CA ILE A 65 -17.24 -3.97 -23.39
C ILE A 65 -15.80 -4.52 -23.46
N PRO A 66 -14.80 -3.99 -22.73
CA PRO A 66 -13.41 -4.45 -22.84
C PRO A 66 -13.23 -5.95 -22.55
N PHE A 67 -14.08 -6.51 -21.68
CA PHE A 67 -14.04 -7.92 -21.31
C PHE A 67 -14.77 -8.80 -22.34
N ILE A 68 -15.92 -8.34 -22.84
CA ILE A 68 -16.72 -9.05 -23.86
C ILE A 68 -15.95 -9.16 -25.18
N VAL A 69 -15.22 -8.12 -25.56
CA VAL A 69 -14.43 -8.10 -26.80
C VAL A 69 -13.09 -8.81 -26.69
N GLN A 70 -12.62 -9.13 -25.47
CA GLN A 70 -11.30 -9.75 -25.26
C GLN A 70 -11.06 -11.04 -26.07
N PRO A 71 -12.04 -11.97 -26.24
CA PRO A 71 -11.85 -13.16 -27.07
C PRO A 71 -11.49 -12.88 -28.54
N LEU A 72 -11.74 -11.67 -29.07
CA LEU A 72 -11.27 -11.26 -30.40
C LEU A 72 -9.74 -11.31 -30.53
N GLN A 73 -9.00 -11.36 -29.42
CA GLN A 73 -7.56 -11.58 -29.44
C GLN A 73 -7.17 -12.87 -30.19
N ILE A 74 -8.02 -13.91 -30.17
CA ILE A 74 -7.78 -15.17 -30.88
C ILE A 74 -7.80 -14.94 -32.40
N LEU A 75 -8.75 -14.14 -32.87
CA LEU A 75 -8.80 -13.73 -34.27
C LEU A 75 -7.59 -12.87 -34.64
N ALA A 76 -7.17 -11.97 -33.74
CA ALA A 76 -5.96 -11.19 -33.92
C ALA A 76 -4.70 -12.05 -34.06
N VAL A 77 -4.57 -13.15 -33.29
CA VAL A 77 -3.45 -14.09 -33.42
C VAL A 77 -3.41 -14.68 -34.83
N VAL A 78 -4.53 -15.21 -35.33
CA VAL A 78 -4.62 -15.79 -36.68
C VAL A 78 -4.25 -14.76 -37.75
N MET A 79 -4.69 -13.52 -37.59
CA MET A 79 -4.37 -12.43 -38.51
C MET A 79 -2.86 -12.09 -38.49
N VAL A 80 -2.26 -11.98 -37.30
CA VAL A 80 -0.83 -11.69 -37.14
C VAL A 80 0.03 -12.82 -37.71
N GLU A 81 -0.33 -14.08 -37.48
CA GLU A 81 0.41 -15.23 -38.03
C GLU A 81 0.33 -15.32 -39.56
N ARG A 82 -0.79 -14.90 -40.16
CA ARG A 82 -0.95 -14.83 -41.63
C ARG A 82 -0.20 -13.66 -42.25
N ILE A 83 -0.33 -12.46 -41.69
CA ILE A 83 0.27 -11.24 -42.25
C ILE A 83 1.78 -11.19 -41.96
N ARG A 84 2.21 -11.70 -40.80
CA ARG A 84 3.60 -11.70 -40.32
C ARG A 84 4.27 -10.32 -40.25
N MET A 85 3.47 -9.27 -40.17
CA MET A 85 3.89 -7.88 -39.98
C MET A 85 3.11 -7.29 -38.80
N ARG A 86 3.46 -7.74 -37.59
CA ARG A 86 2.78 -7.37 -36.33
C ARG A 86 2.77 -5.86 -36.10
N LYS A 87 3.80 -5.14 -36.55
CA LYS A 87 3.85 -3.68 -36.44
C LYS A 87 2.74 -2.99 -37.22
N ILE A 88 2.50 -3.41 -38.47
CA ILE A 88 1.45 -2.80 -39.30
C ILE A 88 0.08 -3.04 -38.67
N VAL A 89 -0.18 -4.28 -38.24
CA VAL A 89 -1.43 -4.62 -37.55
C VAL A 89 -1.60 -3.77 -36.28
N ALA A 90 -0.56 -3.67 -35.45
CA ALA A 90 -0.59 -2.88 -34.22
C ALA A 90 -0.82 -1.39 -34.51
N VAL A 91 -0.07 -0.79 -35.43
CA VAL A 91 -0.16 0.66 -35.74
C VAL A 91 -1.52 1.03 -36.32
N ILE A 92 -2.07 0.22 -37.23
CA ILE A 92 -3.41 0.47 -37.80
C ILE A 92 -4.48 0.33 -36.72
N ALA A 93 -4.45 -0.76 -35.95
CA ALA A 93 -5.42 -0.97 -34.88
C ALA A 93 -5.34 0.14 -33.83
N TYR A 94 -4.14 0.60 -33.50
CA TYR A 94 -3.94 1.66 -32.52
C TYR A 94 -4.33 3.04 -33.04
N PHE A 95 -4.14 3.30 -34.33
CA PHE A 95 -4.70 4.47 -35.00
C PHE A 95 -6.23 4.48 -34.89
N ILE A 96 -6.89 3.33 -35.16
CA ILE A 96 -8.35 3.20 -35.02
C ILE A 96 -8.77 3.47 -33.56
N THR A 97 -8.07 2.90 -32.57
CA THR A 97 -8.35 3.10 -31.13
C THR A 97 -8.40 4.57 -30.72
N TYR A 98 -7.53 5.43 -31.25
CA TYR A 98 -7.59 6.87 -30.95
C TYR A 98 -8.54 7.60 -31.90
N ALA A 99 -8.59 7.25 -33.17
CA ALA A 99 -9.50 7.88 -34.13
C ALA A 99 -10.98 7.77 -33.70
N THR A 100 -11.38 6.72 -32.96
CA THR A 100 -12.74 6.60 -32.40
C THR A 100 -13.11 7.70 -31.40
N TRP A 101 -12.13 8.37 -30.76
CA TRP A 101 -12.41 9.47 -29.85
C TRP A 101 -12.86 10.75 -30.56
N ILE A 102 -12.51 10.92 -31.83
CA ILE A 102 -12.93 12.08 -32.63
C ILE A 102 -14.46 12.12 -32.77
N PRO A 103 -15.14 11.09 -33.33
CA PRO A 103 -16.59 11.13 -33.43
C PRO A 103 -17.26 11.12 -32.06
N VAL A 104 -16.67 10.49 -31.03
CA VAL A 104 -17.20 10.55 -29.64
C VAL A 104 -17.20 11.99 -29.09
N ALA A 105 -16.11 12.72 -29.27
CA ALA A 105 -16.02 14.10 -28.83
C ALA A 105 -16.93 15.04 -29.63
N LEU A 106 -17.25 14.68 -30.88
CA LEU A 106 -18.12 15.47 -31.74
C LEU A 106 -19.62 15.23 -31.50
N ILE A 107 -20.01 14.24 -30.70
CA ILE A 107 -21.42 13.93 -30.41
C ILE A 107 -22.22 15.17 -29.97
N PRO A 108 -21.76 15.98 -29.00
CA PRO A 108 -22.53 17.12 -28.50
C PRO A 108 -22.71 18.25 -29.53
N PHE A 109 -21.92 18.26 -30.60
CA PHE A 109 -22.04 19.25 -31.68
C PHE A 109 -23.03 18.82 -32.77
N ILE A 110 -23.41 17.54 -32.80
CA ILE A 110 -24.25 16.95 -33.84
C ILE A 110 -25.64 16.60 -33.30
N ILE A 111 -25.73 16.22 -32.03
CA ILE A 111 -26.95 15.76 -31.38
C ILE A 111 -27.13 16.57 -30.09
N ASP A 112 -28.32 17.14 -29.92
CA ASP A 112 -28.71 17.78 -28.67
C ASP A 112 -28.80 16.73 -27.55
N VAL A 113 -28.23 17.04 -26.39
CA VAL A 113 -28.09 16.13 -25.24
C VAL A 113 -28.89 16.65 -24.05
N PRO A 114 -29.38 15.78 -23.15
CA PRO A 114 -29.22 14.32 -23.10
C PRO A 114 -30.06 13.57 -24.14
N ASN A 115 -29.51 12.51 -24.74
CA ASN A 115 -30.17 11.78 -25.83
C ASN A 115 -29.73 10.30 -25.91
N THR A 116 -30.70 9.38 -26.02
CA THR A 116 -30.43 7.94 -26.14
C THR A 116 -29.58 7.59 -27.37
N GLY A 117 -29.75 8.29 -28.48
CA GLY A 117 -28.94 8.14 -29.69
C GLY A 117 -27.49 8.57 -29.47
N ALA A 118 -27.25 9.62 -28.68
CA ALA A 118 -25.92 10.07 -28.29
C ALA A 118 -25.20 9.00 -27.44
N VAL A 119 -25.89 8.44 -26.44
CA VAL A 119 -25.37 7.32 -25.62
C VAL A 119 -25.10 6.08 -26.47
N THR A 120 -26.01 5.74 -27.39
CA THR A 120 -25.84 4.59 -28.31
C THR A 120 -24.59 4.76 -29.18
N LEU A 121 -24.36 5.97 -29.70
CA LEU A 121 -23.18 6.27 -30.52
C LEU A 121 -21.89 6.19 -29.71
N LEU A 122 -21.89 6.69 -28.46
CA LEU A 122 -20.78 6.51 -27.52
C LEU A 122 -20.47 5.01 -27.36
N LEU A 123 -21.46 4.19 -27.00
CA LEU A 123 -21.26 2.76 -26.76
C LEU A 123 -20.77 2.02 -28.02
N PHE A 124 -21.29 2.37 -29.20
CA PHE A 124 -20.81 1.83 -30.46
C PHE A 124 -19.32 2.10 -30.67
N PHE A 125 -18.85 3.34 -30.48
CA PHE A 125 -17.44 3.67 -30.65
C PHE A 125 -16.55 3.06 -29.56
N ILE A 126 -17.04 2.94 -28.32
CA ILE A 126 -16.34 2.20 -27.26
C ILE A 126 -16.18 0.72 -27.62
N ALA A 127 -17.20 0.10 -28.24
CA ALA A 127 -17.11 -1.27 -28.74
C ALA A 127 -16.09 -1.43 -29.89
N VAL A 128 -16.10 -0.51 -30.86
CA VAL A 128 -15.10 -0.48 -31.94
C VAL A 128 -13.70 -0.30 -31.37
N ARG A 129 -13.53 0.62 -30.40
CA ARG A 129 -12.27 0.84 -29.69
C ARG A 129 -11.80 -0.43 -29.00
N GLY A 130 -12.69 -1.11 -28.26
CA GLY A 130 -12.39 -2.35 -27.55
C GLY A 130 -11.94 -3.46 -28.48
N ALA A 131 -12.63 -3.64 -29.62
CA ALA A 131 -12.22 -4.59 -30.65
C ALA A 131 -10.82 -4.26 -31.19
N ALA A 132 -10.54 -3.00 -31.53
CA ALA A 132 -9.22 -2.57 -32.02
C ALA A 132 -8.11 -2.82 -30.97
N VAL A 133 -8.36 -2.54 -29.69
CA VAL A 133 -7.41 -2.79 -28.59
C VAL A 133 -7.02 -4.26 -28.48
N ALA A 134 -7.93 -5.20 -28.77
CA ALA A 134 -7.60 -6.63 -28.80
C ALA A 134 -6.51 -6.95 -29.85
N PHE A 135 -6.57 -6.33 -31.03
CA PHE A 135 -5.54 -6.49 -32.08
C PHE A 135 -4.22 -5.82 -31.72
N VAL A 136 -4.26 -4.66 -31.07
CA VAL A 136 -3.06 -3.98 -30.55
C VAL A 136 -2.36 -4.88 -29.54
N THR A 137 -3.09 -5.39 -28.55
CA THR A 137 -2.53 -6.16 -27.42
C THR A 137 -1.81 -7.43 -27.90
N THR A 138 -2.46 -8.21 -28.77
CA THR A 138 -1.87 -9.44 -29.34
C THR A 138 -0.61 -9.14 -30.14
N SER A 139 -0.66 -8.12 -30.99
CA SER A 139 0.48 -7.76 -31.86
C SER A 139 1.64 -7.20 -31.05
N TRP A 140 1.32 -6.36 -30.06
CA TRP A 140 2.27 -5.71 -29.15
C TRP A 140 3.01 -6.70 -28.27
N ASN A 141 2.32 -7.64 -27.63
CA ASN A 141 2.96 -8.59 -26.70
C ASN A 141 4.01 -9.46 -27.40
N GLY A 142 3.73 -9.91 -28.62
CA GLY A 142 4.72 -10.63 -29.42
C GLY A 142 5.91 -9.73 -29.79
N TRP A 143 5.65 -8.48 -30.17
CA TRP A 143 6.68 -7.50 -30.54
C TRP A 143 7.62 -7.13 -29.39
N LEU A 144 7.03 -6.92 -28.22
CA LEU A 144 7.70 -6.53 -26.99
C LEU A 144 8.77 -7.53 -26.58
N LYS A 145 8.45 -8.83 -26.70
CA LYS A 145 9.34 -9.92 -26.33
C LYS A 145 10.63 -9.94 -27.16
N ASP A 146 10.55 -9.55 -28.42
CA ASP A 146 11.70 -9.63 -29.32
C ASP A 146 12.58 -8.37 -29.31
N ILE A 147 12.06 -7.24 -28.81
CA ILE A 147 12.79 -5.96 -28.79
C ILE A 147 13.45 -5.66 -27.43
N VAL A 148 12.88 -6.14 -26.32
CA VAL A 148 13.39 -5.86 -24.97
C VAL A 148 14.34 -6.97 -24.52
N PRO A 149 15.63 -6.67 -24.26
CA PRO A 149 16.58 -7.66 -23.76
C PRO A 149 16.15 -8.24 -22.40
N LEU A 150 16.27 -9.56 -22.25
CA LEU A 150 15.80 -10.30 -21.07
C LEU A 150 16.44 -9.81 -19.75
N ASN A 151 17.71 -9.40 -19.78
CA ASN A 151 18.47 -8.97 -18.61
C ASN A 151 18.02 -7.62 -18.03
N ILE A 152 17.30 -6.79 -18.80
CA ILE A 152 16.81 -5.47 -18.35
C ILE A 152 15.29 -5.37 -18.33
N MET A 153 14.58 -6.46 -18.65
CA MET A 153 13.15 -6.44 -18.91
C MET A 153 12.34 -5.91 -17.73
N GLY A 154 12.62 -6.40 -16.51
CA GLY A 154 11.95 -5.96 -15.28
C GLY A 154 12.16 -4.47 -15.01
N ASP A 155 13.41 -4.01 -14.97
CA ASP A 155 13.77 -2.61 -14.72
C ASP A 155 13.18 -1.66 -15.75
N PHE A 156 13.23 -2.03 -17.02
CA PHE A 156 12.66 -1.24 -18.11
C PHE A 156 11.15 -1.10 -17.95
N PHE A 157 10.42 -2.20 -17.71
CA PHE A 157 8.97 -2.13 -17.53
C PHE A 157 8.55 -1.43 -16.25
N ALA A 158 9.30 -1.57 -15.15
CA ALA A 158 9.04 -0.84 -13.91
C ALA A 158 9.19 0.68 -14.13
N LYS A 159 10.27 1.13 -14.79
CA LYS A 159 10.48 2.54 -15.14
C LYS A 159 9.39 3.05 -16.10
N ARG A 160 9.07 2.28 -17.14
CA ARG A 160 8.03 2.61 -18.14
C ARG A 160 6.65 2.73 -17.48
N LEU A 161 6.29 1.79 -16.60
CA LEU A 161 5.03 1.81 -15.88
C LEU A 161 4.95 3.04 -14.98
N ARG A 162 6.01 3.33 -14.20
CA ARG A 162 6.06 4.50 -13.32
C ARG A 162 5.81 5.81 -14.06
N VAL A 163 6.51 6.06 -15.18
CA VAL A 163 6.33 7.30 -15.95
C VAL A 163 4.96 7.37 -16.63
N ALA A 164 4.42 6.24 -17.09
CA ALA A 164 3.08 6.19 -17.68
C ALA A 164 1.99 6.46 -16.63
N THR A 165 2.10 5.89 -15.43
CA THR A 165 1.17 6.13 -14.32
C THR A 165 1.19 7.58 -13.88
N ILE A 166 2.38 8.19 -13.76
CA ILE A 166 2.50 9.63 -13.45
C ILE A 166 1.84 10.47 -14.55
N ALA A 167 2.10 10.16 -15.82
CA ALA A 167 1.50 10.88 -16.94
C ALA A 167 -0.04 10.81 -16.91
N ALA A 168 -0.61 9.61 -16.71
CA ALA A 168 -2.05 9.44 -16.60
C ALA A 168 -2.65 10.20 -15.40
N ALA A 169 -2.00 10.14 -14.23
CA ALA A 169 -2.47 10.84 -13.04
C ALA A 169 -2.47 12.37 -13.23
N VAL A 170 -1.38 12.90 -13.80
CA VAL A 170 -1.25 14.33 -14.08
C VAL A 170 -2.27 14.78 -15.12
N THR A 171 -2.41 14.08 -16.25
CA THR A 171 -3.37 14.50 -17.29
C THR A 171 -4.81 14.35 -16.83
N ALA A 172 -5.16 13.29 -16.09
CA ALA A 172 -6.50 13.12 -15.53
C ALA A 172 -6.85 14.24 -14.54
N MET A 173 -5.91 14.59 -13.65
CA MET A 173 -6.11 15.70 -12.71
C MET A 173 -6.25 17.05 -13.45
N LEU A 174 -5.38 17.33 -14.41
CA LEU A 174 -5.48 18.55 -15.23
C LEU A 174 -6.80 18.62 -16.00
N ALA A 175 -7.25 17.48 -16.55
CA ALA A 175 -8.54 17.38 -17.23
C ALA A 175 -9.69 17.70 -16.29
N ALA A 176 -9.71 17.11 -15.10
CA ALA A 176 -10.76 17.33 -14.12
C ALA A 176 -10.81 18.77 -13.62
N LEU A 177 -9.64 19.37 -13.32
CA LEU A 177 -9.53 20.79 -12.96
C LEU A 177 -9.99 21.72 -14.09
N TYR A 178 -9.64 21.38 -15.33
CA TYR A 178 -10.09 22.12 -16.51
C TYR A 178 -11.61 22.07 -16.67
N ILE A 179 -12.25 20.92 -16.45
CA ILE A 179 -13.71 20.79 -16.54
C ILE A 179 -14.40 21.57 -15.43
N ASP A 180 -13.95 21.47 -14.18
CA ASP A 180 -14.57 22.23 -13.09
C ASP A 180 -14.42 23.75 -13.31
N TRP A 181 -13.27 24.19 -13.84
CA TRP A 181 -13.06 25.58 -14.26
C TRP A 181 -13.98 25.99 -15.41
N TRP A 182 -14.08 25.16 -16.46
CA TRP A 182 -14.93 25.41 -17.63
C TRP A 182 -16.40 25.53 -17.22
N LYS A 183 -16.87 24.60 -16.39
CA LYS A 183 -18.21 24.61 -15.80
C LYS A 183 -18.50 25.93 -15.06
N GLY A 184 -17.55 26.41 -14.26
CA GLY A 184 -17.68 27.68 -13.54
C GLY A 184 -17.75 28.90 -14.45
N LEU A 185 -17.13 28.84 -15.64
CA LEU A 185 -17.11 29.93 -16.62
C LEU A 185 -18.37 29.96 -17.51
N THR A 186 -18.79 28.81 -18.03
CA THR A 186 -19.86 28.71 -19.05
C THR A 186 -21.22 28.32 -18.48
N GLY A 187 -21.26 27.82 -17.24
CA GLY A 187 -22.46 27.22 -16.64
C GLY A 187 -22.67 25.76 -17.08
N GLU A 188 -23.72 25.14 -16.55
CA GLU A 188 -23.97 23.70 -16.71
C GLU A 188 -24.41 23.29 -18.12
N SER A 189 -25.08 24.17 -18.87
CA SER A 189 -25.57 23.86 -20.23
C SER A 189 -24.45 23.55 -21.21
N ASP A 190 -23.29 24.18 -21.01
CA ASP A 190 -22.18 24.16 -21.96
C ASP A 190 -21.00 23.32 -21.42
N GLU A 191 -21.16 22.68 -20.26
CA GLU A 191 -20.14 21.85 -19.60
C GLU A 191 -19.63 20.75 -20.54
N ILE A 192 -20.54 20.14 -21.31
CA ILE A 192 -20.23 19.00 -22.19
C ILE A 192 -19.20 19.34 -23.27
N PHE A 193 -19.19 20.58 -23.77
CA PHE A 193 -18.23 21.02 -24.77
C PHE A 193 -16.81 21.08 -24.20
N GLY A 194 -16.66 21.38 -22.91
CA GLY A 194 -15.40 21.26 -22.19
C GLY A 194 -14.81 19.85 -22.33
N TYR A 195 -15.62 18.81 -22.09
CA TYR A 195 -15.19 17.43 -22.26
C TYR A 195 -14.79 17.13 -23.70
N SER A 196 -15.57 17.59 -24.68
CA SER A 196 -15.25 17.42 -26.10
C SER A 196 -13.88 17.99 -26.46
N TYR A 197 -13.56 19.22 -26.01
CA TYR A 197 -12.27 19.84 -26.29
C TYR A 197 -11.11 19.08 -25.63
N ALA A 198 -11.29 18.62 -24.39
CA ALA A 198 -10.29 17.84 -23.67
C ALA A 198 -10.05 16.47 -24.34
N ILE A 199 -11.11 15.77 -24.77
CA ILE A 199 -10.99 14.49 -25.51
C ILE A 199 -10.31 14.71 -26.86
N LEU A 200 -10.66 15.76 -27.60
CA LEU A 200 -10.00 16.09 -28.87
C LEU A 200 -8.52 16.41 -28.67
N PHE A 201 -8.17 17.21 -27.65
CA PHE A 201 -6.78 17.48 -27.30
C PHE A 201 -6.03 16.18 -26.95
N GLY A 202 -6.60 15.35 -26.08
CA GLY A 202 -6.03 14.06 -25.70
C GLY A 202 -5.83 13.12 -26.88
N CYS A 203 -6.81 13.03 -27.79
CA CYS A 203 -6.72 12.21 -28.98
C CYS A 203 -5.69 12.73 -29.99
N ILE A 204 -5.78 14.01 -30.38
CA ILE A 204 -5.01 14.59 -31.48
C ILE A 204 -3.54 14.74 -31.11
N ILE A 205 -3.25 15.22 -29.89
CA ILE A 205 -1.90 15.51 -29.46
C ILE A 205 -1.25 14.26 -28.85
N LEU A 206 -1.90 13.66 -27.86
CA LEU A 206 -1.30 12.55 -27.09
C LEU A 206 -1.57 11.20 -27.75
N GLY A 207 -2.81 10.93 -28.19
CA GLY A 207 -3.23 9.67 -28.80
C GLY A 207 -2.49 9.38 -30.12
N PHE A 208 -2.62 10.27 -31.11
CA PHE A 208 -1.86 10.13 -32.37
C PHE A 208 -0.35 10.30 -32.16
N GLY A 209 0.08 11.04 -31.15
CA GLY A 209 1.46 11.04 -30.68
C GLY A 209 1.95 9.64 -30.29
N ALA A 210 1.15 8.89 -29.51
CA ALA A 210 1.43 7.51 -29.14
C ALA A 210 1.51 6.58 -30.36
N VAL A 211 0.61 6.74 -31.33
CA VAL A 211 0.63 6.02 -32.62
C VAL A 211 1.91 6.32 -33.38
N GLN A 212 2.34 7.59 -33.43
CA GLN A 212 3.57 8.00 -34.09
C GLN A 212 4.82 7.40 -33.42
N PHE A 213 4.88 7.40 -32.08
CA PHE A 213 5.98 6.76 -31.35
C PHE A 213 6.00 5.25 -31.60
N MET A 214 4.84 4.58 -31.61
CA MET A 214 4.71 3.16 -32.00
C MET A 214 5.20 2.93 -33.43
N ALA A 215 4.76 3.73 -34.39
CA ALA A 215 5.17 3.62 -35.78
C ALA A 215 6.69 3.80 -35.99
N ARG A 216 7.40 4.46 -35.07
CA ARG A 216 8.86 4.67 -35.13
C ARG A 216 9.68 3.58 -34.43
N MET A 217 9.05 2.66 -33.70
CA MET A 217 9.77 1.53 -33.11
C MET A 217 10.18 0.52 -34.19
N PRO A 218 11.40 -0.02 -34.18
CA PRO A 218 11.79 -1.08 -35.12
C PRO A 218 11.05 -2.39 -34.80
N GLU A 219 10.73 -3.16 -35.84
CA GLU A 219 10.09 -4.47 -35.72
C GLU A 219 11.10 -5.55 -36.09
N PRO A 220 11.66 -6.32 -35.13
CA PRO A 220 12.43 -7.51 -35.48
C PRO A 220 11.57 -8.50 -36.27
N GLN A 221 12.15 -9.14 -37.28
CA GLN A 221 11.47 -10.11 -38.12
C GLN A 221 10.98 -11.31 -37.30
N MET A 222 9.71 -11.70 -37.50
CA MET A 222 9.12 -12.81 -36.77
C MET A 222 9.80 -14.15 -37.12
N PRO A 223 10.27 -14.93 -36.12
CA PRO A 223 10.78 -16.28 -36.33
C PRO A 223 9.75 -17.19 -37.02
N ARG A 224 10.21 -18.11 -37.88
CA ARG A 224 9.30 -19.10 -38.50
C ARG A 224 8.88 -20.13 -37.44
N PRO A 225 7.58 -20.48 -37.35
CA PRO A 225 7.12 -21.52 -36.45
C PRO A 225 7.85 -22.83 -36.74
N THR A 226 8.47 -23.43 -35.74
CA THR A 226 9.07 -24.76 -35.82
C THR A 226 8.09 -25.78 -35.21
N GLY A 227 7.42 -26.56 -36.05
CA GLY A 227 6.56 -27.68 -35.62
C GLY A 227 5.13 -27.64 -36.18
N PRO A 228 4.38 -28.75 -36.05
CA PRO A 228 2.99 -28.83 -36.50
C PRO A 228 2.06 -27.95 -35.64
N PRO A 229 1.01 -27.35 -36.24
CA PRO A 229 0.02 -26.57 -35.50
C PRO A 229 -0.66 -27.46 -34.46
N ARG A 230 -0.59 -27.08 -33.18
CA ARG A 230 -1.31 -27.78 -32.09
C ARG A 230 -2.79 -27.41 -32.16
N SER A 231 -3.68 -28.38 -31.89
CA SER A 231 -5.13 -28.14 -31.82
C SER A 231 -5.47 -27.18 -30.68
N THR A 232 -5.89 -25.96 -31.02
CA THR A 232 -6.18 -24.86 -30.08
C THR A 232 -7.32 -25.19 -29.13
N LEU A 233 -8.37 -25.87 -29.62
CA LEU A 233 -9.57 -26.23 -28.84
C LEU A 233 -9.29 -27.28 -27.77
N HIS A 234 -8.54 -28.34 -28.10
CA HIS A 234 -8.19 -29.36 -27.12
C HIS A 234 -7.28 -28.80 -26.03
N THR A 235 -6.39 -27.87 -26.41
CA THR A 235 -5.46 -27.21 -25.50
C THR A 235 -6.21 -26.34 -24.50
N ILE A 236 -7.11 -25.44 -24.96
CA ILE A 236 -7.89 -24.52 -24.09
C ILE A 236 -8.80 -25.25 -23.08
N GLY A 237 -9.27 -26.46 -23.40
CA GLY A 237 -10.14 -27.25 -22.52
C GLY A 237 -9.42 -27.97 -21.36
N ALA A 238 -8.09 -28.14 -21.44
CA ALA A 238 -7.28 -28.84 -20.43
C ALA A 238 -7.41 -28.25 -19.00
N PRO A 239 -7.26 -26.93 -18.77
CA PRO A 239 -7.33 -26.36 -17.42
C PRO A 239 -8.71 -26.49 -16.76
N PHE A 240 -9.79 -26.65 -17.53
CA PHE A 240 -11.14 -26.89 -17.01
C PHE A 240 -11.40 -28.36 -16.61
N ARG A 241 -10.45 -29.27 -16.87
CA ARG A 241 -10.52 -30.68 -16.47
C ARG A 241 -9.61 -30.99 -15.28
N ASP A 242 -8.58 -30.18 -15.06
CA ASP A 242 -7.70 -30.28 -13.90
C ASP A 242 -8.46 -29.93 -12.60
N LYS A 243 -8.52 -30.88 -11.66
CA LYS A 243 -9.28 -30.69 -10.41
C LYS A 243 -8.69 -29.60 -9.52
N GLU A 244 -7.38 -29.47 -9.47
CA GLU A 244 -6.68 -28.53 -8.60
C GLU A 244 -6.73 -27.12 -9.18
N PHE A 245 -6.50 -27.00 -10.49
CA PHE A 245 -6.56 -25.71 -11.18
C PHE A 245 -7.99 -25.14 -11.33
N ARG A 246 -9.01 -26.00 -11.45
CA ARG A 246 -10.43 -25.56 -11.48
C ARG A 246 -10.83 -24.74 -10.26
N GLY A 247 -10.25 -25.02 -9.09
CA GLY A 247 -10.47 -24.19 -7.90
C GLY A 247 -10.06 -22.74 -8.14
N LEU A 248 -8.88 -22.54 -8.75
CA LEU A 248 -8.37 -21.22 -9.10
C LEU A 248 -9.20 -20.55 -10.21
N ILE A 249 -9.65 -21.30 -11.23
CA ILE A 249 -10.54 -20.79 -12.28
C ILE A 249 -11.83 -20.23 -11.67
N ASN A 250 -12.48 -21.02 -10.81
CA ASN A 250 -13.74 -20.64 -10.21
C ASN A 250 -13.57 -19.43 -9.28
N PHE A 251 -12.49 -19.38 -8.51
CA PHE A 251 -12.14 -18.20 -7.72
C PHE A 251 -11.91 -16.97 -8.61
N MET A 252 -11.13 -17.08 -9.68
CA MET A 252 -10.82 -15.93 -10.56
C MET A 252 -12.06 -15.41 -11.30
N PHE A 253 -12.96 -16.30 -11.71
CA PHE A 253 -14.28 -15.92 -12.23
C PHE A 253 -15.06 -15.13 -11.18
N MET A 254 -15.23 -15.68 -9.98
CA MET A 254 -16.09 -15.09 -8.95
C MET A 254 -15.48 -13.79 -8.38
N TRP A 255 -14.17 -13.75 -8.18
CA TRP A 255 -13.43 -12.55 -7.79
C TRP A 255 -13.68 -11.40 -8.77
N ASN A 256 -13.47 -11.65 -10.07
CA ASN A 256 -13.70 -10.62 -11.09
C ASN A 256 -15.18 -10.26 -11.23
N PHE A 257 -16.08 -11.23 -11.07
CA PHE A 257 -17.51 -10.97 -11.03
C PHE A 257 -17.86 -10.03 -9.88
N VAL A 258 -17.51 -10.34 -8.64
CA VAL A 258 -17.87 -9.52 -7.49
C VAL A 258 -17.21 -8.15 -7.52
N ALA A 259 -15.91 -8.07 -7.86
CA ALA A 259 -15.22 -6.80 -7.97
C ALA A 259 -15.87 -5.87 -9.02
N GLN A 260 -16.15 -6.41 -10.21
CA GLN A 260 -16.77 -5.64 -11.29
C GLN A 260 -18.27 -5.39 -11.10
N LEU A 261 -18.89 -5.98 -10.06
CA LEU A 261 -20.29 -5.70 -9.72
C LEU A 261 -20.44 -4.30 -9.15
N ALA A 262 -19.49 -3.87 -8.31
CA ALA A 262 -19.55 -2.62 -7.56
C ALA A 262 -18.62 -1.52 -8.12
N VAL A 263 -17.37 -1.86 -8.44
CA VAL A 263 -16.30 -0.88 -8.71
C VAL A 263 -16.63 0.13 -9.81
N PRO A 264 -17.22 -0.26 -10.96
CA PRO A 264 -17.60 0.70 -12.00
C PRO A 264 -18.53 1.82 -11.52
N PHE A 265 -19.29 1.55 -10.46
CA PHE A 265 -20.33 2.45 -9.94
C PHE A 265 -19.83 3.37 -8.83
N PHE A 266 -18.61 3.21 -8.29
CA PHE A 266 -18.06 4.14 -7.30
C PHE A 266 -17.96 5.56 -7.83
N THR A 267 -17.46 5.71 -9.04
CA THR A 267 -17.37 6.99 -9.73
C THR A 267 -18.76 7.61 -9.93
N VAL A 268 -19.71 6.83 -10.45
CA VAL A 268 -21.07 7.32 -10.72
C VAL A 268 -21.77 7.69 -9.42
N TYR A 269 -21.58 6.89 -8.37
CA TYR A 269 -22.10 7.18 -7.03
C TYR A 269 -21.57 8.52 -6.50
N MET A 270 -20.26 8.79 -6.59
CA MET A 270 -19.72 10.07 -6.13
C MET A 270 -20.24 11.26 -6.95
N LEU A 271 -20.35 11.11 -8.27
CA LEU A 271 -20.82 12.18 -9.16
C LEU A 271 -22.33 12.45 -9.00
N VAL A 272 -23.16 11.41 -8.92
CA VAL A 272 -24.62 11.51 -8.97
C VAL A 272 -25.25 11.54 -7.58
N ARG A 273 -24.84 10.64 -6.68
CA ARG A 273 -25.46 10.53 -5.34
C ARG A 273 -24.84 11.49 -4.33
N LEU A 274 -23.52 11.70 -4.41
CA LEU A 274 -22.82 12.62 -3.51
C LEU A 274 -22.62 14.03 -4.09
N GLU A 275 -22.97 14.21 -5.38
CA GLU A 275 -22.87 15.48 -6.11
C GLU A 275 -21.48 16.12 -6.01
N MET A 276 -20.43 15.28 -6.10
CA MET A 276 -19.06 15.72 -5.96
C MET A 276 -18.51 16.35 -7.24
N PRO A 277 -17.64 17.37 -7.12
CA PRO A 277 -16.93 17.92 -8.28
C PRO A 277 -16.00 16.86 -8.90
N LEU A 278 -15.80 16.94 -10.21
CA LEU A 278 -15.03 15.94 -10.95
C LEU A 278 -13.58 15.87 -10.48
N SER A 279 -12.96 17.01 -10.13
CA SER A 279 -11.61 17.07 -9.58
C SER A 279 -11.42 16.25 -8.32
N LEU A 280 -12.41 16.26 -7.41
CA LEU A 280 -12.35 15.47 -6.18
C LEU A 280 -12.45 13.97 -6.48
N VAL A 281 -13.37 13.58 -7.35
CA VAL A 281 -13.56 12.19 -7.79
C VAL A 281 -12.29 11.62 -8.44
N VAL A 282 -11.72 12.38 -9.38
CA VAL A 282 -10.46 11.99 -10.05
C VAL A 282 -9.28 12.01 -9.07
N GLY A 283 -9.23 12.97 -8.16
CA GLY A 283 -8.19 13.06 -7.13
C GLY A 283 -8.17 11.89 -6.17
N LEU A 284 -9.34 11.42 -5.73
CA LEU A 284 -9.46 10.19 -4.93
C LEU A 284 -9.00 8.96 -5.72
N GLY A 285 -9.29 8.89 -7.02
CA GLY A 285 -8.76 7.85 -7.91
C GLY A 285 -7.24 7.89 -8.03
N VAL A 286 -6.64 9.07 -8.19
CA VAL A 286 -5.18 9.26 -8.21
C VAL A 286 -4.56 8.85 -6.86
N LEU A 287 -5.17 9.22 -5.74
CA LEU A 287 -4.73 8.83 -4.40
C LEU A 287 -4.70 7.30 -4.25
N SER A 288 -5.74 6.61 -4.72
CA SER A 288 -5.79 5.15 -4.77
C SER A 288 -4.65 4.55 -5.60
N GLN A 289 -4.35 5.12 -6.77
CA GLN A 289 -3.23 4.66 -7.61
C GLN A 289 -1.85 4.90 -6.96
N LEU A 290 -1.67 5.99 -6.23
CA LEU A 290 -0.44 6.25 -5.47
C LEU A 290 -0.26 5.23 -4.35
N ALA A 291 -1.32 4.98 -3.57
CA ALA A 291 -1.32 3.95 -2.54
C ALA A 291 -1.02 2.56 -3.15
N ASN A 292 -1.60 2.25 -4.32
CA ASN A 292 -1.30 1.03 -5.05
C ASN A 292 0.20 0.89 -5.36
N VAL A 293 0.79 1.88 -6.02
CA VAL A 293 2.21 1.84 -6.42
C VAL A 293 3.15 1.70 -5.22
N LEU A 294 2.88 2.41 -4.13
CA LEU A 294 3.67 2.35 -2.90
C LEU A 294 3.61 0.95 -2.26
N PHE A 295 2.41 0.35 -2.20
CA PHE A 295 2.22 -0.94 -1.55
C PHE A 295 2.56 -2.16 -2.42
N LEU A 296 2.76 -2.00 -3.73
CA LEU A 296 3.25 -3.11 -4.57
C LEU A 296 4.58 -3.69 -4.05
N GLN A 297 5.51 -2.83 -3.62
CA GLN A 297 6.81 -3.28 -3.09
C GLN A 297 6.65 -4.02 -1.75
N VAL A 298 5.76 -3.51 -0.90
CA VAL A 298 5.44 -4.11 0.39
C VAL A 298 4.87 -5.51 0.18
N TRP A 299 3.81 -5.65 -0.62
CA TRP A 299 3.17 -6.93 -0.88
C TRP A 299 4.07 -7.95 -1.57
N GLY A 300 5.03 -7.51 -2.40
CA GLY A 300 6.01 -8.42 -3.02
C GLY A 300 6.78 -9.25 -1.98
N GLY A 301 7.36 -8.60 -0.97
CA GLY A 301 8.07 -9.30 0.10
C GLY A 301 7.16 -10.21 0.93
N PHE A 302 5.90 -9.80 1.16
CA PHE A 302 4.92 -10.62 1.86
C PHE A 302 4.49 -11.86 1.04
N VAL A 303 4.36 -11.76 -0.28
CA VAL A 303 4.06 -12.90 -1.16
C VAL A 303 5.19 -13.91 -1.16
N ASP A 304 6.44 -13.44 -1.20
CA ASP A 304 7.62 -14.31 -1.16
C ASP A 304 7.75 -15.03 0.19
N ARG A 305 7.37 -14.37 1.29
CA ARG A 305 7.48 -14.90 2.66
C ARG A 305 6.32 -15.83 3.06
N PHE A 306 5.08 -15.46 2.76
CA PHE A 306 3.88 -16.11 3.29
C PHE A 306 3.05 -16.86 2.23
N GLY A 307 3.41 -16.73 0.96
CA GLY A 307 2.69 -17.35 -0.15
C GLY A 307 1.61 -16.45 -0.75
N SER A 308 1.27 -16.72 -2.00
CA SER A 308 0.36 -15.87 -2.80
C SER A 308 -1.07 -15.96 -2.29
N LYS A 309 -1.54 -17.15 -1.93
CA LYS A 309 -2.92 -17.41 -1.48
C LYS A 309 -3.27 -16.62 -0.23
N VAL A 310 -2.35 -16.56 0.74
CA VAL A 310 -2.53 -15.80 1.98
C VAL A 310 -2.71 -14.32 1.67
N ILE A 311 -1.80 -13.74 0.89
CA ILE A 311 -1.86 -12.31 0.52
C ILE A 311 -3.08 -12.00 -0.32
N LEU A 312 -3.48 -12.91 -1.21
CA LEU A 312 -4.70 -12.78 -2.00
C LEU A 312 -5.95 -12.80 -1.11
N SER A 313 -6.02 -13.71 -0.14
CA SER A 313 -7.15 -13.81 0.80
C SER A 313 -7.28 -12.53 1.64
N LEU A 314 -6.17 -12.08 2.21
CA LEU A 314 -6.06 -10.86 2.98
C LEU A 314 -6.49 -9.63 2.17
N SER A 315 -5.91 -9.46 0.99
CA SER A 315 -6.15 -8.29 0.15
C SER A 315 -7.57 -8.28 -0.40
N SER A 316 -8.12 -9.44 -0.80
CA SER A 316 -9.52 -9.57 -1.22
C SER A 316 -10.49 -9.29 -0.07
N SER A 317 -10.16 -9.71 1.15
CA SER A 317 -10.99 -9.43 2.34
C SER A 317 -11.04 -7.94 2.64
N LEU A 318 -9.88 -7.26 2.64
CA LEU A 318 -9.80 -5.81 2.77
C LEU A 318 -10.60 -5.11 1.66
N TYR A 319 -10.49 -5.59 0.42
CA TYR A 319 -11.24 -5.04 -0.72
C TYR A 319 -12.75 -5.12 -0.52
N PHE A 320 -13.26 -6.26 -0.04
CA PHE A 320 -14.70 -6.42 0.23
C PHE A 320 -15.15 -5.58 1.42
N LEU A 321 -14.34 -5.45 2.47
CA LEU A 321 -14.61 -4.53 3.57
C LEU A 321 -14.66 -3.07 3.10
N VAL A 322 -13.81 -2.68 2.16
CA VAL A 322 -13.89 -1.37 1.52
C VAL A 322 -15.22 -1.21 0.80
N ILE A 323 -15.64 -2.19 -0.03
CA ILE A 323 -16.96 -2.16 -0.70
C ILE A 323 -18.09 -1.96 0.33
N LEU A 324 -18.07 -2.69 1.44
CA LEU A 324 -19.04 -2.49 2.51
C LEU A 324 -18.95 -1.08 3.12
N GLY A 325 -17.74 -0.56 3.32
CA GLY A 325 -17.50 0.78 3.83
C GLY A 325 -18.19 1.89 3.03
N TRP A 326 -18.39 1.71 1.72
CA TRP A 326 -19.14 2.66 0.90
C TRP A 326 -20.60 2.83 1.34
N THR A 327 -21.24 1.82 1.93
CA THR A 327 -22.63 1.94 2.42
C THR A 327 -22.77 2.91 3.60
N PHE A 328 -21.66 3.26 4.25
CA PHE A 328 -21.63 4.21 5.36
C PHE A 328 -21.24 5.62 4.93
N THR A 329 -21.03 5.86 3.63
CA THR A 329 -20.69 7.22 3.15
C THR A 329 -21.89 8.17 3.16
N THR A 330 -23.11 7.64 3.34
CA THR A 330 -24.36 8.39 3.55
C THR A 330 -25.14 7.86 4.76
N LEU A 331 -25.76 8.76 5.54
CA LEU A 331 -26.69 8.41 6.63
C LEU A 331 -27.73 9.53 6.84
N PRO A 332 -28.96 9.43 6.31
CA PRO A 332 -29.34 9.06 4.93
C PRO A 332 -28.75 9.97 3.85
N ASP A 333 -28.21 11.13 4.25
CA ASP A 333 -27.56 12.12 3.40
C ASP A 333 -26.06 12.21 3.70
N LYS A 334 -25.34 13.04 2.94
CA LYS A 334 -23.92 13.35 3.21
C LYS A 334 -23.76 13.99 4.59
N TYR A 335 -22.71 13.60 5.29
CA TYR A 335 -22.40 14.10 6.64
C TYR A 335 -20.90 14.41 6.76
N THR A 336 -20.49 14.98 7.88
CA THR A 336 -19.13 15.52 8.04
C THR A 336 -18.02 14.49 7.79
N LEU A 337 -18.24 13.20 8.09
CA LEU A 337 -17.23 12.16 7.87
C LEU A 337 -17.28 11.54 6.46
N THR A 338 -18.21 11.94 5.57
CA THR A 338 -18.29 11.39 4.21
C THR A 338 -16.97 11.56 3.44
N ILE A 339 -16.38 12.76 3.42
CA ILE A 339 -15.11 13.00 2.72
C ILE A 339 -13.93 12.26 3.38
N PRO A 340 -13.69 12.38 4.71
CA PRO A 340 -12.65 11.60 5.38
C PRO A 340 -12.78 10.09 5.14
N LEU A 341 -14.00 9.54 5.21
CA LEU A 341 -14.26 8.13 4.97
C LEU A 341 -13.89 7.75 3.53
N LEU A 342 -14.29 8.54 2.52
CA LEU A 342 -13.91 8.28 1.13
C LEU A 342 -12.40 8.31 0.92
N VAL A 343 -11.68 9.26 1.53
CA VAL A 343 -10.21 9.30 1.48
C VAL A 343 -9.62 8.00 2.01
N VAL A 344 -10.07 7.55 3.18
CA VAL A 344 -9.64 6.28 3.79
C VAL A 344 -9.96 5.10 2.87
N LEU A 345 -11.20 5.00 2.37
CA LEU A 345 -11.62 3.92 1.47
C LEU A 345 -10.79 3.87 0.18
N HIS A 346 -10.41 5.01 -0.40
CA HIS A 346 -9.57 5.05 -1.60
C HIS A 346 -8.10 4.68 -1.33
N ILE A 347 -7.56 5.01 -0.16
CA ILE A 347 -6.24 4.52 0.24
C ILE A 347 -6.29 2.99 0.40
N LEU A 348 -7.28 2.49 1.16
CA LEU A 348 -7.43 1.06 1.43
C LEU A 348 -7.69 0.25 0.14
N ILE A 349 -8.47 0.76 -0.80
CA ILE A 349 -8.68 0.07 -2.09
C ILE A 349 -7.39 0.01 -2.91
N GLY A 350 -6.57 1.07 -2.89
CA GLY A 350 -5.27 1.09 -3.56
C GLY A 350 -4.31 0.03 -3.00
N ILE A 351 -4.23 -0.02 -1.67
CA ILE A 351 -3.45 -1.02 -0.90
C ILE A 351 -3.93 -2.45 -1.23
N ALA A 352 -5.23 -2.71 -1.14
CA ALA A 352 -5.81 -4.02 -1.42
C ALA A 352 -5.55 -4.44 -2.86
N SER A 353 -5.78 -3.55 -3.84
CA SER A 353 -5.52 -3.80 -5.25
C SER A 353 -4.07 -4.18 -5.52
N ALA A 354 -3.09 -3.62 -4.81
CA ALA A 354 -1.68 -3.94 -5.01
C ALA A 354 -1.39 -5.40 -4.64
N GLY A 355 -1.91 -5.85 -3.49
CA GLY A 355 -1.77 -7.22 -3.03
C GLY A 355 -2.49 -8.22 -3.94
N ILE A 356 -3.73 -7.92 -4.34
CA ILE A 356 -4.48 -8.73 -5.32
C ILE A 356 -3.71 -8.86 -6.64
N ASN A 357 -3.15 -7.77 -7.17
CA ASN A 357 -2.48 -7.77 -8.47
C ASN A 357 -1.24 -8.68 -8.47
N ILE A 358 -0.37 -8.56 -7.45
CA ILE A 358 0.84 -9.39 -7.34
C ILE A 358 0.45 -10.83 -7.04
N ALA A 359 -0.35 -11.06 -6.00
CA ALA A 359 -0.68 -12.40 -5.54
C ALA A 359 -1.46 -13.20 -6.59
N SER A 360 -2.44 -12.58 -7.28
CA SER A 360 -3.21 -13.25 -8.33
C SER A 360 -2.33 -13.60 -9.53
N THR A 361 -1.34 -12.78 -9.86
CA THR A 361 -0.41 -13.07 -10.96
C THR A 361 0.53 -14.21 -10.60
N THR A 362 1.11 -14.18 -9.40
CA THR A 362 2.02 -15.21 -8.91
C THR A 362 1.31 -16.57 -8.78
N ILE A 363 0.12 -16.63 -8.18
CA ILE A 363 -0.59 -17.90 -7.99
C ILE A 363 -1.00 -18.55 -9.32
N ARG A 364 -1.41 -17.74 -10.31
CA ARG A 364 -1.73 -18.23 -11.66
C ARG A 364 -0.51 -18.87 -12.32
N MET A 365 0.68 -18.28 -12.14
CA MET A 365 1.91 -18.82 -12.69
C MET A 365 2.38 -20.08 -11.95
N LYS A 366 2.38 -20.06 -10.61
CA LYS A 366 2.81 -21.21 -9.78
C LYS A 366 1.97 -22.46 -10.02
N MET A 367 0.65 -22.31 -10.15
CA MET A 367 -0.26 -23.45 -10.36
C MET A 367 -0.35 -23.91 -11.82
N SER A 368 0.26 -23.19 -12.77
CA SER A 368 0.21 -23.57 -14.18
C SER A 368 1.33 -24.57 -14.50
N PRO A 369 1.04 -25.77 -15.06
CA PRO A 369 2.07 -26.73 -15.43
C PRO A 369 3.08 -26.13 -16.42
N PRO A 370 4.40 -26.23 -16.21
CA PRO A 370 5.40 -25.57 -17.06
C PRO A 370 5.26 -25.88 -18.55
N ALA A 371 4.91 -27.12 -18.91
CA ALA A 371 4.75 -27.56 -20.29
C ALA A 371 3.47 -27.03 -20.97
N GLU A 372 2.46 -26.63 -20.18
CA GLU A 372 1.12 -26.21 -20.66
C GLU A 372 0.71 -24.82 -20.16
N SER A 373 1.65 -24.04 -19.60
CA SER A 373 1.39 -22.78 -18.91
C SER A 373 0.58 -21.79 -19.74
N THR A 374 0.86 -21.69 -21.05
CA THR A 374 0.10 -20.83 -21.96
C THR A 374 -1.39 -21.18 -21.99
N SER A 375 -1.72 -22.47 -21.96
CA SER A 375 -3.11 -22.94 -21.99
C SER A 375 -3.84 -22.62 -20.68
N TYR A 376 -3.20 -22.92 -19.56
CA TYR A 376 -3.76 -22.70 -18.23
C TYR A 376 -3.99 -21.21 -17.96
N LEU A 377 -3.00 -20.37 -18.27
CA LEU A 377 -3.11 -18.92 -18.18
C LEU A 377 -4.20 -18.35 -19.09
N THR A 378 -4.38 -18.93 -20.29
CA THR A 378 -5.49 -18.53 -21.19
C THR A 378 -6.84 -18.93 -20.61
N GLY A 379 -6.98 -20.16 -20.11
CA GLY A 379 -8.24 -20.66 -19.53
C GLY A 379 -8.70 -19.83 -18.32
N VAL A 380 -7.79 -19.54 -17.38
CA VAL A 380 -8.11 -18.70 -16.21
C VAL A 380 -8.43 -17.27 -16.61
N SER A 381 -7.74 -16.70 -17.61
CA SER A 381 -8.01 -15.33 -18.10
C SER A 381 -9.39 -15.23 -18.77
N LEU A 382 -9.79 -16.23 -19.55
CA LEU A 382 -11.13 -16.30 -20.15
C LEU A 382 -12.21 -16.33 -19.06
N ALA A 383 -12.03 -17.14 -18.02
CA ALA A 383 -12.97 -17.19 -16.89
C ALA A 383 -13.05 -15.84 -16.16
N ALA A 384 -11.90 -15.21 -15.88
CA ALA A 384 -11.82 -13.87 -15.29
C ALA A 384 -12.60 -12.84 -16.12
N SER A 385 -12.39 -12.83 -17.44
CA SER A 385 -13.04 -11.87 -18.35
C SER A 385 -14.55 -12.10 -18.49
N ILE A 386 -15.03 -13.35 -18.48
CA ILE A 386 -16.47 -13.60 -18.46
C ILE A 386 -17.10 -13.05 -17.17
N GLY A 387 -16.46 -13.31 -16.02
CA GLY A 387 -16.91 -12.74 -14.73
C GLY A 387 -16.96 -11.21 -14.76
N ALA A 388 -15.86 -10.60 -15.23
CA ALA A 388 -15.72 -9.14 -15.34
C ALA A 388 -16.65 -8.48 -16.38
N GLY A 389 -17.05 -9.23 -17.43
CA GLY A 389 -17.93 -8.72 -18.49
C GLY A 389 -19.42 -8.81 -18.15
N ILE A 390 -19.87 -9.90 -17.52
CA ILE A 390 -21.28 -10.07 -17.16
C ILE A 390 -21.66 -9.16 -15.98
N SER A 391 -20.74 -9.00 -15.03
CA SER A 391 -21.06 -8.40 -13.75
C SER A 391 -21.51 -6.93 -13.81
N PRO A 392 -20.84 -6.01 -14.53
CA PRO A 392 -21.29 -4.62 -14.60
C PRO A 392 -22.67 -4.46 -15.26
N LEU A 393 -23.07 -5.37 -16.15
CA LEU A 393 -24.41 -5.38 -16.75
C LEU A 393 -25.48 -5.66 -15.68
N ILE A 394 -25.22 -6.65 -14.82
CA ILE A 394 -26.08 -6.98 -13.68
C ILE A 394 -26.05 -5.84 -12.66
N GLY A 395 -24.88 -5.29 -12.36
CA GLY A 395 -24.72 -4.19 -11.41
C GLY A 395 -25.50 -2.95 -11.83
N GLY A 396 -25.42 -2.55 -13.11
CA GLY A 396 -26.17 -1.41 -13.62
C GLY A 396 -27.67 -1.61 -13.54
N ALA A 397 -28.17 -2.80 -13.88
CA ALA A 397 -29.57 -3.17 -13.72
C ALA A 397 -30.02 -3.21 -12.25
N PHE A 398 -29.15 -3.65 -11.34
CA PHE A 398 -29.43 -3.68 -9.90
C PHE A 398 -29.54 -2.28 -9.32
N VAL A 399 -28.63 -1.36 -9.66
CA VAL A 399 -28.72 0.04 -9.21
C VAL A 399 -30.04 0.66 -9.68
N ASP A 400 -30.38 0.49 -10.97
CA ASP A 400 -31.64 1.01 -11.52
C ASP A 400 -32.85 0.40 -10.78
N TYR A 401 -32.83 -0.91 -10.51
CA TYR A 401 -33.90 -1.58 -9.74
C TYR A 401 -34.00 -1.10 -8.29
N PHE A 402 -32.89 -0.92 -7.57
CA PHE A 402 -32.88 -0.50 -6.18
C PHE A 402 -32.97 1.02 -5.99
N SER A 403 -32.87 1.83 -7.05
CA SER A 403 -32.92 3.30 -7.00
C SER A 403 -34.22 3.85 -6.37
N VAL A 404 -35.32 3.11 -6.51
CA VAL A 404 -36.64 3.45 -5.95
C VAL A 404 -37.00 2.64 -4.70
N ARG A 405 -36.00 1.98 -4.08
CA ARG A 405 -36.17 1.11 -2.91
C ARG A 405 -35.22 1.57 -1.81
N HIS A 406 -35.67 1.49 -0.57
CA HIS A 406 -34.82 1.72 0.59
C HIS A 406 -35.08 0.70 1.67
N LEU A 407 -34.05 0.41 2.45
CA LEU A 407 -34.12 -0.32 3.72
C LEU A 407 -33.58 0.60 4.80
N GLN A 408 -34.39 0.87 5.83
CA GLN A 408 -34.00 1.69 6.96
C GLN A 408 -34.11 0.88 8.25
N ILE A 409 -33.04 0.89 9.04
CA ILE A 409 -33.02 0.49 10.43
C ILE A 409 -32.76 1.76 11.23
N ALA A 410 -33.77 2.25 11.92
CA ALA A 410 -33.67 3.42 12.78
C ALA A 410 -33.73 2.99 14.25
N VAL A 411 -32.94 3.66 15.08
CA VAL A 411 -33.03 3.57 16.53
C VAL A 411 -33.61 4.89 17.01
N GLU A 412 -34.83 4.83 17.52
CA GLU A 412 -35.49 5.96 18.16
C GLU A 412 -35.30 5.82 19.68
N TRP A 413 -34.71 6.84 20.29
CA TRP A 413 -34.55 6.95 21.74
C TRP A 413 -35.44 8.06 22.27
N VAL A 414 -36.44 7.69 23.08
CA VAL A 414 -37.38 8.63 23.69
C VAL A 414 -36.99 8.87 25.15
N SER A 415 -36.77 10.13 25.51
CA SER A 415 -36.62 10.60 26.88
C SER A 415 -37.69 11.65 27.22
N PRO A 416 -37.98 11.94 28.50
CA PRO A 416 -38.97 12.95 28.89
C PRO A 416 -38.68 14.36 28.37
N THR A 417 -37.42 14.66 28.03
CA THR A 417 -36.96 15.99 27.58
C THR A 417 -36.58 16.04 26.11
N SER A 418 -36.38 14.90 25.45
CA SER A 418 -35.97 14.84 24.04
C SER A 418 -36.21 13.47 23.41
N THR A 419 -36.57 13.47 22.13
CA THR A 419 -36.52 12.30 21.25
C THR A 419 -35.26 12.41 20.38
N PHE A 420 -34.48 11.34 20.31
CA PHE A 420 -33.30 11.24 19.45
C PHE A 420 -33.53 10.11 18.45
N ASP A 421 -33.63 10.48 17.17
CA ASP A 421 -33.68 9.53 16.07
C ASP A 421 -32.27 9.39 15.47
N PHE A 422 -31.68 8.20 15.56
CA PHE A 422 -30.44 7.89 14.86
C PHE A 422 -30.67 6.78 13.82
N PRO A 423 -30.49 7.07 12.51
CA PRO A 423 -30.54 6.04 11.48
C PRO A 423 -29.30 5.15 11.62
N ALA A 424 -29.48 3.95 12.18
CA ALA A 424 -28.41 2.98 12.35
C ALA A 424 -27.96 2.36 11.02
N LEU A 425 -28.89 2.21 10.07
CA LEU A 425 -28.61 1.75 8.71
C LEU A 425 -29.63 2.37 7.75
N PHE A 426 -29.15 2.90 6.64
CA PHE A 426 -30.01 3.34 5.52
C PHE A 426 -29.37 2.87 4.21
N LEU A 427 -30.00 1.92 3.53
CA LEU A 427 -29.54 1.42 2.24
C LEU A 427 -30.52 1.83 1.14
N THR A 428 -30.03 2.46 0.08
CA THR A 428 -30.83 2.76 -1.12
C THR A 428 -29.96 2.70 -2.38
N GLY A 429 -30.55 2.39 -3.54
CA GLY A 429 -29.84 2.41 -4.83
C GLY A 429 -28.51 1.64 -4.81
N TYR A 430 -27.40 2.38 -4.87
CA TYR A 430 -26.03 1.86 -4.86
C TYR A 430 -25.65 1.13 -3.58
N ASP A 431 -26.22 1.49 -2.43
CA ASP A 431 -25.85 0.85 -1.16
C ASP A 431 -26.26 -0.64 -1.14
N PHE A 432 -27.38 -0.97 -1.79
CA PHE A 432 -27.77 -2.37 -2.00
C PHE A 432 -26.77 -3.11 -2.88
N LEU A 433 -26.29 -2.48 -3.95
CA LEU A 433 -25.28 -3.07 -4.82
C LEU A 433 -23.99 -3.37 -4.04
N PHE A 434 -23.54 -2.43 -3.22
CA PHE A 434 -22.34 -2.58 -2.39
C PHE A 434 -22.52 -3.67 -1.33
N ALA A 435 -23.67 -3.71 -0.63
CA ALA A 435 -23.97 -4.76 0.33
C ALA A 435 -24.05 -6.15 -0.32
N ILE A 436 -24.69 -6.28 -1.49
CA ILE A 436 -24.77 -7.54 -2.24
C ILE A 436 -23.36 -7.98 -2.69
N ALA A 437 -22.56 -7.06 -3.22
CA ALA A 437 -21.18 -7.34 -3.62
C ALA A 437 -20.34 -7.80 -2.42
N PHE A 438 -20.49 -7.18 -1.25
CA PHE A 438 -19.83 -7.64 -0.03
C PHE A 438 -20.22 -9.09 0.34
N ILE A 439 -21.52 -9.41 0.35
CA ILE A 439 -22.01 -10.76 0.68
C ILE A 439 -21.49 -11.81 -0.30
N LEU A 440 -21.51 -11.52 -1.61
CA LEU A 440 -20.94 -12.40 -2.63
C LEU A 440 -19.41 -12.50 -2.51
N GLY A 441 -18.75 -11.44 -2.05
CA GLY A 441 -17.33 -11.41 -1.75
C GLY A 441 -16.95 -12.40 -0.65
N LEU A 442 -17.74 -12.49 0.42
CA LEU A 442 -17.55 -13.50 1.47
C LEU A 442 -17.61 -14.93 0.93
N PHE A 443 -18.54 -15.21 0.01
CA PHE A 443 -18.60 -16.51 -0.68
C PHE A 443 -17.33 -16.78 -1.51
N THR A 444 -16.82 -15.75 -2.19
CA THR A 444 -15.60 -15.82 -2.99
C THR A 444 -14.37 -16.20 -2.14
N LEU A 445 -14.26 -15.67 -0.92
CA LEU A 445 -13.18 -16.04 0.02
C LEU A 445 -13.25 -17.53 0.40
N GLY A 446 -14.45 -18.07 0.60
CA GLY A 446 -14.64 -19.51 0.82
C GLY A 446 -14.19 -20.38 -0.36
N MET A 447 -14.25 -19.87 -1.59
CA MET A 447 -13.72 -20.55 -2.77
C MET A 447 -12.19 -20.54 -2.80
N LEU A 448 -11.57 -19.42 -2.40
CA LEU A 448 -10.11 -19.31 -2.31
C LEU A 448 -9.52 -20.29 -1.28
N GLY A 449 -10.21 -20.50 -0.16
CA GLY A 449 -9.80 -21.47 0.86
C GLY A 449 -9.65 -22.91 0.33
N LYS A 450 -10.31 -23.26 -0.77
CA LYS A 450 -10.21 -24.58 -1.42
C LYS A 450 -9.04 -24.70 -2.39
N VAL A 451 -8.39 -23.59 -2.75
CA VAL A 451 -7.20 -23.57 -3.60
C VAL A 451 -6.01 -24.05 -2.77
N LYS A 452 -5.19 -24.95 -3.32
CA LYS A 452 -3.96 -25.42 -2.67
C LYS A 452 -2.76 -24.79 -3.37
N GLU A 453 -1.91 -24.10 -2.61
CA GLU A 453 -0.62 -23.57 -3.08
C GLU A 453 0.50 -24.39 -2.42
N GLU A 454 1.47 -24.87 -3.19
CA GLU A 454 2.67 -25.50 -2.64
C GLU A 454 3.53 -24.48 -1.91
N GLY A 455 3.93 -24.78 -0.66
CA GLY A 455 4.69 -23.85 0.20
C GLY A 455 3.86 -22.78 0.91
N GLU A 456 2.52 -22.96 0.99
CA GLU A 456 1.64 -22.11 1.80
C GLU A 456 2.05 -22.15 3.28
N ALA A 457 2.29 -20.98 3.88
CA ALA A 457 2.50 -20.87 5.33
C ALA A 457 1.17 -21.15 6.06
N ASP A 458 1.24 -21.88 7.17
CA ASP A 458 0.06 -22.17 7.97
C ASP A 458 -0.56 -20.86 8.50
N ARG A 459 -1.89 -20.79 8.50
CA ARG A 459 -2.67 -19.61 8.90
C ARG A 459 -2.24 -19.09 10.27
N ASP A 460 -1.97 -19.99 11.20
CA ASP A 460 -1.57 -19.66 12.56
C ASP A 460 -0.17 -19.04 12.60
N VAL A 461 0.77 -19.53 11.77
CA VAL A 461 2.14 -18.97 11.66
C VAL A 461 2.13 -17.56 11.07
N VAL A 462 1.28 -17.30 10.07
CA VAL A 462 1.12 -15.96 9.48
C VAL A 462 0.55 -14.99 10.53
N MET A 463 -0.48 -15.43 11.27
CA MET A 463 -1.13 -14.62 12.28
C MET A 463 -0.18 -14.30 13.44
N ASP A 464 0.52 -15.31 13.95
CA ASP A 464 1.46 -15.14 15.06
C ASP A 464 2.58 -14.17 14.70
N GLU A 465 3.08 -14.20 13.46
CA GLU A 465 4.10 -13.27 12.99
C GLU A 465 3.56 -11.82 12.83
N LEU A 466 2.37 -11.66 12.22
CA LEU A 466 1.73 -10.34 12.06
C LEU A 466 1.37 -9.73 13.41
N LEU A 467 0.88 -10.54 14.35
CA LEU A 467 0.53 -10.12 15.70
C LEU A 467 1.77 -9.86 16.55
N ALA A 468 2.82 -10.66 16.43
CA ALA A 468 4.09 -10.41 17.12
C ALA A 468 4.66 -9.04 16.72
N GLN A 469 4.70 -8.75 15.42
CA GLN A 469 5.22 -7.49 14.90
C GLN A 469 4.31 -6.28 15.20
N THR A 470 2.99 -6.48 15.24
CA THR A 470 2.05 -5.44 15.68
C THR A 470 2.16 -5.19 17.19
N SER A 471 2.31 -6.24 18.00
CA SER A 471 2.44 -6.14 19.46
C SER A 471 3.76 -5.51 19.90
N SER A 472 4.85 -5.69 19.14
CA SER A 472 6.12 -5.02 19.43
C SER A 472 6.02 -3.53 19.09
N ASN A 473 5.38 -3.19 17.97
CA ASN A 473 5.16 -1.80 17.55
C ASN A 473 4.12 -1.05 18.40
N LEU A 474 3.13 -1.74 18.99
CA LEU A 474 2.19 -1.12 19.94
C LEU A 474 2.79 -0.99 21.34
N ARG A 475 3.72 -1.86 21.73
CA ARG A 475 4.44 -1.77 23.01
C ARG A 475 5.32 -0.52 23.12
N SER A 476 5.87 -0.03 22.01
CA SER A 476 6.63 1.23 22.00
C SER A 476 5.76 2.48 22.26
N LEU A 477 4.43 2.38 22.08
CA LEU A 477 3.46 3.46 22.36
C LEU A 477 3.10 3.58 23.84
N ASN A 478 3.54 2.65 24.70
CA ASN A 478 3.37 2.76 26.17
C ASN A 478 4.07 4.01 26.76
N SER A 479 4.95 4.64 26.00
CA SER A 479 5.71 5.83 26.40
C SER A 479 4.96 7.15 26.21
N VAL A 480 3.80 7.16 25.53
CA VAL A 480 3.04 8.38 25.20
C VAL A 480 1.70 8.43 25.96
N PRO A 481 1.53 9.34 26.94
CA PRO A 481 0.25 9.53 27.64
C PRO A 481 -0.87 9.92 26.65
N GLY A 482 -1.96 9.15 26.62
CA GLY A 482 -3.13 9.38 25.75
C GLY A 482 -3.35 8.33 24.66
N LEU A 483 -2.34 7.50 24.34
CA LEU A 483 -2.45 6.40 23.37
C LEU A 483 -2.66 5.02 24.03
N SER A 484 -2.77 4.96 25.36
CA SER A 484 -3.02 3.72 26.13
C SER A 484 -4.38 3.05 25.86
N VAL A 485 -5.30 3.73 25.16
CA VAL A 485 -6.57 3.14 24.72
C VAL A 485 -6.34 2.11 23.60
N LEU A 486 -5.30 2.29 22.76
CA LEU A 486 -4.98 1.36 21.67
C LEU A 486 -4.35 0.05 22.16
N SER A 487 -3.77 0.02 23.37
CA SER A 487 -3.17 -1.17 23.96
C SER A 487 -4.18 -2.14 24.57
N HIS A 488 -5.40 -1.66 24.86
CA HIS A 488 -6.51 -2.48 25.36
C HIS A 488 -7.40 -3.00 24.23
N PHE A 489 -7.05 -2.75 22.96
CA PHE A 489 -7.77 -3.32 21.84
C PHE A 489 -7.64 -4.86 21.90
N PRO A 490 -8.74 -5.61 21.96
CA PRO A 490 -8.68 -7.02 22.31
C PRO A 490 -8.32 -7.85 21.06
N ILE A 491 -7.06 -7.76 20.66
CA ILE A 491 -6.48 -8.42 19.48
C ILE A 491 -6.66 -9.94 19.55
N SER A 492 -6.63 -10.53 20.76
CA SER A 492 -6.88 -11.96 20.99
C SER A 492 -8.31 -12.40 20.65
N THR A 493 -9.28 -11.48 20.61
CA THR A 493 -10.66 -11.78 20.20
C THR A 493 -10.79 -11.91 18.68
N LEU A 494 -9.85 -11.37 17.91
CA LEU A 494 -9.77 -11.56 16.45
C LEU A 494 -9.48 -13.01 16.06
N ARG A 495 -8.86 -13.77 16.97
CA ARG A 495 -8.63 -15.22 16.84
C ARG A 495 -9.93 -16.03 16.77
N HIS A 496 -11.04 -15.45 17.23
CA HIS A 496 -12.31 -16.16 17.46
C HIS A 496 -13.48 -15.70 16.58
N VAL A 497 -13.27 -14.91 15.53
CA VAL A 497 -14.36 -14.62 14.57
C VAL A 497 -14.67 -15.91 13.78
N PRO A 498 -15.82 -16.57 14.00
CA PRO A 498 -16.05 -17.90 13.45
C PRO A 498 -16.37 -17.84 11.95
N GLY A 499 -15.70 -18.70 11.17
CA GLY A 499 -16.31 -19.27 9.95
C GLY A 499 -16.00 -18.64 8.59
N ILE A 500 -15.20 -17.57 8.49
CA ILE A 500 -14.87 -16.94 7.19
C ILE A 500 -13.35 -16.84 6.99
N PRO A 501 -12.74 -17.66 6.12
CA PRO A 501 -11.31 -17.60 5.82
C PRO A 501 -10.89 -16.21 5.26
N GLY A 502 -9.96 -15.50 5.92
CA GLY A 502 -9.34 -14.26 5.41
C GLY A 502 -9.76 -12.97 6.12
N LEU A 503 -10.90 -12.97 6.82
CA LEU A 503 -11.40 -11.82 7.57
C LEU A 503 -10.53 -11.52 8.81
N ASP A 504 -10.10 -12.58 9.49
CA ASP A 504 -9.18 -12.56 10.61
C ASP A 504 -7.79 -12.02 10.23
N VAL A 505 -7.28 -12.42 9.06
CA VAL A 505 -6.00 -11.92 8.51
C VAL A 505 -6.12 -10.44 8.13
N ALA A 506 -7.25 -10.03 7.54
CA ALA A 506 -7.53 -8.63 7.24
C ALA A 506 -7.57 -7.74 8.48
N VAL A 507 -8.11 -8.23 9.59
CA VAL A 507 -8.10 -7.46 10.85
C VAL A 507 -6.70 -7.41 11.47
N GLY A 508 -5.91 -8.49 11.36
CA GLY A 508 -4.49 -8.50 11.78
C GLY A 508 -3.62 -7.49 11.03
N VAL A 509 -3.85 -7.30 9.72
CA VAL A 509 -3.12 -6.32 8.91
C VAL A 509 -3.62 -4.89 9.07
N THR A 510 -4.90 -4.70 9.36
CA THR A 510 -5.45 -3.38 9.75
C THR A 510 -4.76 -2.89 11.03
N ALA A 511 -4.52 -3.78 11.99
CA ALA A 511 -3.75 -3.47 13.20
C ALA A 511 -2.28 -3.15 12.89
N TYR A 512 -1.65 -3.87 11.97
CA TYR A 512 -0.28 -3.59 11.49
C TYR A 512 -0.13 -2.22 10.80
N GLN A 513 -1.11 -1.80 10.00
CA GLN A 513 -1.08 -0.52 9.27
C GLN A 513 -1.34 0.69 10.17
N ILE A 514 -2.16 0.54 11.21
CA ILE A 514 -2.31 1.55 12.26
C ILE A 514 -0.96 1.71 13.01
N ALA A 515 -0.28 0.60 13.30
CA ALA A 515 1.04 0.62 13.91
C ALA A 515 2.13 1.26 13.02
N SER A 516 2.12 1.02 11.70
CA SER A 516 3.11 1.56 10.77
C SER A 516 2.90 3.04 10.41
N SER A 517 1.66 3.54 10.41
CA SER A 517 1.38 4.98 10.20
C SER A 517 1.79 5.83 11.41
N THR A 518 1.82 5.20 12.59
CA THR A 518 2.28 5.83 13.84
C THR A 518 3.81 5.97 13.86
N ARG A 519 4.54 5.07 13.18
CA ARG A 519 6.01 5.12 13.04
C ARG A 519 6.47 6.44 12.39
N THR A 520 5.86 6.85 11.28
CA THR A 520 6.26 8.08 10.55
C THR A 520 5.97 9.35 11.34
N ALA A 521 4.93 9.36 12.19
CA ALA A 521 4.59 10.47 13.06
C ALA A 521 5.51 10.54 14.31
N VAL A 522 5.94 9.38 14.81
CA VAL A 522 6.89 9.25 15.94
C VAL A 522 8.32 9.56 15.50
N GLU A 523 8.72 9.17 14.28
CA GLU A 523 10.01 9.52 13.67
C GLU A 523 10.15 11.04 13.42
N ALA A 524 9.05 11.75 13.19
CA ALA A 524 9.02 13.21 13.06
C ALA A 524 9.14 13.94 14.42
N VAL A 525 8.76 13.29 15.53
CA VAL A 525 8.83 13.86 16.90
C VAL A 525 10.16 13.54 17.57
N ALA A 526 10.78 12.41 17.22
CA ALA A 526 12.05 11.94 17.77
C ALA A 526 13.29 12.78 17.39
N GLN A 527 13.14 13.79 16.53
CA GLN A 527 14.25 14.62 16.05
C GLN A 527 14.61 15.84 16.94
N SER A 528 14.05 15.97 18.15
CA SER A 528 14.40 17.05 19.08
C SER A 528 14.95 16.52 20.41
N GLY A 529 15.92 17.23 21.01
CA GLY A 529 16.71 16.83 22.20
C GLY A 529 15.94 16.66 23.53
N GLU A 530 14.66 16.30 23.45
CA GLU A 530 13.74 16.02 24.56
C GLU A 530 13.83 14.56 25.03
N ALA A 531 14.32 13.65 24.18
CA ALA A 531 14.42 12.22 24.45
C ALA A 531 15.31 11.86 25.66
N ALA A 532 16.45 12.51 25.85
CA ALA A 532 17.34 12.23 26.99
C ALA A 532 16.73 12.70 28.34
N ARG A 533 16.04 13.84 28.34
CA ARG A 533 15.31 14.32 29.54
C ARG A 533 14.10 13.43 29.85
N GLN A 534 13.40 12.97 28.81
CA GLN A 534 12.25 12.08 28.97
C GLN A 534 12.67 10.70 29.47
N LEU A 535 13.81 10.17 29.01
CA LEU A 535 14.39 8.92 29.52
C LEU A 535 14.72 9.04 31.02
N ARG A 536 15.45 10.09 31.43
CA ARG A 536 15.75 10.33 32.86
C ARG A 536 14.48 10.36 33.70
N SER A 537 13.44 11.08 33.25
CA SER A 537 12.17 11.17 33.98
C SER A 537 11.40 9.85 34.04
N THR A 538 11.52 9.01 33.01
CA THR A 538 10.82 7.73 32.90
C THR A 538 11.50 6.68 33.79
N VAL A 539 12.83 6.58 33.70
CA VAL A 539 13.64 5.68 34.55
C VAL A 539 13.43 6.04 36.03
N SER A 540 13.51 7.33 36.38
CA SER A 540 13.28 7.78 37.76
C SER A 540 11.88 7.42 38.28
N ARG A 541 10.83 7.63 37.46
CA ARG A 541 9.45 7.30 37.85
C ARG A 541 9.21 5.79 37.96
N THR A 542 9.78 4.99 37.06
CA THR A 542 9.62 3.52 37.12
C THR A 542 10.32 2.95 38.34
N VAL A 543 11.54 3.41 38.62
CA VAL A 543 12.29 2.99 39.82
C VAL A 543 11.58 3.44 41.08
N SER A 544 11.04 4.66 41.13
CA SER A 544 10.30 5.14 42.31
C SER A 544 9.00 4.34 42.55
N ILE A 545 8.26 3.95 41.50
CA ILE A 545 7.04 3.13 41.65
C ILE A 545 7.38 1.74 42.19
N ILE A 546 8.47 1.13 41.71
CA ILE A 546 8.92 -0.17 42.21
C ILE A 546 9.37 -0.04 43.66
N ALA A 547 10.09 1.04 43.99
CA ALA A 547 10.55 1.32 45.34
C ALA A 547 9.42 1.59 46.34
N ASP A 548 8.39 2.35 45.94
CA ASP A 548 7.22 2.62 46.79
C ASP A 548 6.35 1.38 47.05
N GLN A 549 6.53 0.31 46.26
CA GLN A 549 5.81 -0.96 46.42
C GLN A 549 6.54 -1.97 47.32
N VAL A 550 7.81 -1.72 47.64
CA VAL A 550 8.66 -2.61 48.44
C VAL A 550 9.05 -1.87 49.73
N ASP A 551 8.35 -2.18 50.82
CA ASP A 551 8.68 -1.67 52.16
C ASP A 551 10.05 -2.22 52.58
N ASP A 552 11.08 -1.36 52.49
CA ASP A 552 12.49 -1.59 52.81
C ASP A 552 13.29 -2.34 51.71
N LEU A 553 13.79 -1.57 50.74
CA LEU A 553 14.60 -2.04 49.61
C LEU A 553 16.00 -2.56 49.97
N GLY A 554 16.37 -2.61 51.26
CA GLY A 554 17.70 -2.91 51.81
C GLY A 554 18.67 -3.64 50.86
N ASP A 555 18.51 -4.96 50.71
CA ASP A 555 19.40 -5.80 49.90
C ASP A 555 19.01 -5.87 48.40
N GLU A 556 17.81 -5.39 48.01
CA GLU A 556 17.28 -5.49 46.64
C GLU A 556 17.55 -4.22 45.79
N ALA A 557 18.02 -3.13 46.40
CA ALA A 557 18.30 -1.86 45.72
C ALA A 557 19.35 -2.00 44.59
N ALA A 558 20.35 -2.86 44.77
CA ALA A 558 21.37 -3.11 43.75
C ALA A 558 20.78 -3.82 42.51
N ASP A 559 19.86 -4.77 42.70
CA ASP A 559 19.24 -5.52 41.61
C ASP A 559 18.23 -4.65 40.83
N VAL A 560 17.48 -3.80 41.53
CA VAL A 560 16.58 -2.82 40.89
C VAL A 560 17.39 -1.79 40.10
N ALA A 561 18.48 -1.28 40.67
CA ALA A 561 19.37 -0.34 40.00
C ALA A 561 20.02 -0.95 38.75
N LEU A 562 20.47 -2.20 38.84
CA LEU A 562 21.04 -2.97 37.74
C LEU A 562 20.01 -3.19 36.64
N GLY A 563 18.82 -3.67 36.98
CA GLY A 563 17.75 -3.92 36.00
C GLY A 563 17.33 -2.66 35.24
N ALA A 564 17.19 -1.53 35.95
CA ALA A 564 16.78 -0.26 35.36
C ALA A 564 17.84 0.30 34.39
N THR A 565 19.11 0.28 34.78
CA THR A 565 20.21 0.79 33.96
C THR A 565 20.58 -0.13 32.81
N LEU A 566 20.55 -1.45 33.02
CA LEU A 566 20.74 -2.45 31.97
C LEU A 566 19.66 -2.32 30.88
N GLY A 567 18.39 -2.21 31.29
CA GLY A 567 17.27 -2.04 30.36
C GLY A 567 17.37 -0.74 29.56
N ALA A 568 17.81 0.36 30.20
CA ALA A 568 18.06 1.62 29.52
C ALA A 568 19.21 1.52 28.51
N MET A 569 20.29 0.80 28.84
CA MET A 569 21.42 0.58 27.94
C MET A 569 21.08 -0.33 26.75
N GLN A 570 20.25 -1.35 26.94
CA GLN A 570 19.77 -2.19 25.82
C GLN A 570 18.92 -1.40 24.83
N ALA A 571 18.15 -0.42 25.31
CA ALA A 571 17.34 0.44 24.45
C ALA A 571 18.19 1.33 23.51
N VAL A 572 19.49 1.51 23.77
CA VAL A 572 20.44 2.26 22.92
C VAL A 572 20.52 1.64 21.52
N GLN A 573 20.60 0.30 21.44
CA GLN A 573 20.75 -0.41 20.16
C GLN A 573 19.49 -0.30 19.29
N GLU A 574 18.31 -0.23 19.90
CA GLU A 574 17.03 -0.11 19.19
C GLU A 574 16.75 1.32 18.72
N ALA A 575 17.26 2.33 19.44
CA ALA A 575 16.95 3.74 19.19
C ALA A 575 18.05 4.51 18.42
N GLY A 576 19.25 3.95 18.26
CA GLY A 576 20.36 4.60 17.52
C GLY A 576 20.89 5.88 18.19
N ILE A 577 20.78 5.97 19.53
CA ILE A 577 21.18 7.13 20.33
C ILE A 577 22.66 6.99 20.76
N GLU A 578 23.34 8.11 21.00
CA GLU A 578 24.67 8.10 21.64
C GLU A 578 24.59 7.42 23.01
N ALA A 579 25.30 6.30 23.17
CA ALA A 579 25.31 5.49 24.39
C ALA A 579 25.71 6.29 25.65
N GLU A 580 26.59 7.26 25.48
CA GLU A 580 27.07 8.15 26.55
C GLU A 580 25.94 8.90 27.26
N ARG A 581 25.07 9.54 26.48
CA ARG A 581 23.95 10.33 27.01
C ARG A 581 22.90 9.46 27.68
N VAL A 582 22.77 8.22 27.22
CA VAL A 582 21.82 7.25 27.78
C VAL A 582 22.33 6.68 29.09
N ALA A 583 23.62 6.33 29.17
CA ALA A 583 24.26 5.89 30.40
C ALA A 583 24.15 6.97 31.49
N GLU A 584 24.50 8.21 31.17
CA GLU A 584 24.43 9.34 32.10
C GLU A 584 23.00 9.58 32.61
N ALA A 585 22.01 9.64 31.70
CA ALA A 585 20.62 9.86 32.05
C ALA A 585 20.01 8.71 32.88
N ALA A 586 20.40 7.46 32.59
CA ALA A 586 19.94 6.28 33.31
C ALA A 586 20.54 6.20 34.72
N VAL A 587 21.84 6.48 34.86
CA VAL A 587 22.53 6.51 36.16
C VAL A 587 21.94 7.60 37.04
N HIS A 588 21.80 8.83 36.53
CA HIS A 588 21.16 9.92 37.29
C HIS A 588 19.71 9.61 37.65
N GLY A 589 18.89 9.17 36.68
CA GLY A 589 17.48 8.90 36.97
C GLY A 589 17.27 7.80 38.03
N THR A 590 18.14 6.79 38.02
CA THR A 590 18.08 5.66 38.95
C THR A 590 18.59 6.04 40.34
N LEU A 591 19.73 6.74 40.43
CA LEU A 591 20.29 7.20 41.70
C LEU A 591 19.40 8.26 42.37
N GLU A 592 18.82 9.19 41.61
CA GLU A 592 17.85 10.17 42.12
C GLU A 592 16.62 9.48 42.72
N ALA A 593 16.13 8.43 42.09
CA ALA A 593 14.97 7.68 42.58
C ALA A 593 15.29 6.90 43.86
N LEU A 594 16.43 6.20 43.89
CA LEU A 594 16.84 5.38 45.04
C LEU A 594 17.31 6.20 46.24
N GLY A 595 17.91 7.38 46.00
CA GLY A 595 18.28 8.30 47.06
C GLY A 595 17.07 8.82 47.86
N ARG A 596 15.89 8.89 47.22
CA ARG A 596 14.63 9.28 47.88
C ARG A 596 14.01 8.16 48.71
N THR A 597 14.40 6.90 48.49
CA THR A 597 13.78 5.73 49.10
C THR A 597 14.59 5.19 50.28
N GLY A 598 15.68 5.86 50.66
CA GLY A 598 16.53 5.47 51.78
C GLY A 598 17.44 4.26 51.51
N ALA A 599 17.54 3.81 50.25
CA ALA A 599 18.42 2.72 49.85
C ALA A 599 19.89 3.04 50.20
N ALA A 600 20.66 2.02 50.56
CA ALA A 600 22.08 2.18 50.87
C ALA A 600 22.81 2.75 49.63
N PRO A 601 23.47 3.92 49.74
CA PRO A 601 24.05 4.62 48.59
C PRO A 601 25.02 3.78 47.76
N LEU A 602 25.82 2.94 48.44
CA LEU A 602 26.81 2.08 47.78
C LEU A 602 26.15 0.92 47.02
N ASP A 603 25.02 0.38 47.47
CA ASP A 603 24.34 -0.72 46.77
C ASP A 603 23.63 -0.21 45.51
N ALA A 604 23.01 0.97 45.58
CA ALA A 604 22.47 1.64 44.41
C ALA A 604 23.58 1.95 43.38
N LEU A 605 24.73 2.48 43.84
CA LEU A 605 25.87 2.79 42.99
C LEU A 605 26.47 1.54 42.35
N ARG A 606 26.51 0.43 43.10
CA ARG A 606 26.96 -0.87 42.60
C ARG A 606 26.06 -1.34 41.47
N GLY A 607 24.74 -1.34 41.69
CA GLY A 607 23.77 -1.80 40.71
C GLY A 607 23.80 -1.00 39.40
N VAL A 608 23.80 0.35 39.47
CA VAL A 608 23.83 1.19 38.26
C VAL A 608 25.14 1.00 37.47
N THR A 609 26.27 0.87 38.16
CA THR A 609 27.57 0.67 37.51
C THR A 609 27.62 -0.69 36.82
N TYR A 610 27.14 -1.74 37.49
CA TYR A 610 27.08 -3.08 36.91
C TYR A 610 26.15 -3.15 35.69
N GLY A 611 24.98 -2.50 35.76
CA GLY A 611 24.02 -2.45 34.66
C GLY A 611 24.56 -1.73 33.43
N VAL A 612 25.28 -0.62 33.60
CA VAL A 612 25.96 0.08 32.49
C VAL A 612 27.03 -0.79 31.85
N MET A 613 27.90 -1.40 32.66
CA MET A 613 29.00 -2.25 32.17
C MET A 613 28.49 -3.48 31.42
N ARG A 614 27.50 -4.18 31.98
CA ARG A 614 26.89 -5.34 31.35
C ARG A 614 26.14 -4.97 30.08
N GLY A 615 25.38 -3.88 30.10
CA GLY A 615 24.67 -3.38 28.93
C GLY A 615 25.61 -3.01 27.79
N ALA A 616 26.72 -2.34 28.10
CA ALA A 616 27.77 -2.01 27.13
C ALA A 616 28.38 -3.27 26.49
N GLY A 617 28.66 -4.32 27.28
CA GLY A 617 29.13 -5.60 26.77
C GLY A 617 28.13 -6.31 25.85
N GLU A 618 26.83 -6.26 26.17
CA GLU A 618 25.78 -6.88 25.37
C GLU A 618 25.53 -6.17 24.03
N ILE A 619 25.69 -4.84 23.98
CA ILE A 619 25.52 -4.03 22.75
C ILE A 619 26.82 -3.81 21.95
N ASN A 620 27.91 -4.50 22.29
CA ASN A 620 29.25 -4.37 21.69
C ASN A 620 29.84 -2.94 21.73
N LEU A 621 29.55 -2.17 22.79
CA LEU A 621 30.21 -0.90 23.05
C LEU A 621 31.64 -1.13 23.56
N GLN A 622 32.53 -0.14 23.43
CA GLN A 622 33.84 -0.20 24.08
C GLN A 622 33.65 -0.15 25.59
N VAL A 623 33.98 -1.24 26.27
CA VAL A 623 33.70 -1.44 27.69
C VAL A 623 34.56 -0.49 28.54
N GLY A 624 35.73 -0.08 28.05
CA GLY A 624 36.55 0.97 28.68
C GLY A 624 35.90 2.36 28.65
N GLU A 625 35.24 2.74 27.55
CA GLU A 625 34.51 4.00 27.43
C GLU A 625 33.27 3.99 28.35
N ALA A 626 32.54 2.88 28.38
CA ALA A 626 31.39 2.70 29.27
C ALA A 626 31.79 2.80 30.76
N ALA A 627 32.96 2.27 31.13
CA ALA A 627 33.48 2.39 32.49
C ALA A 627 33.78 3.85 32.86
N ALA A 628 34.44 4.59 31.98
CA ALA A 628 34.74 6.01 32.19
C ALA A 628 33.44 6.82 32.37
N GLN A 629 32.44 6.58 31.53
CA GLN A 629 31.14 7.24 31.59
C GLN A 629 30.36 6.88 32.86
N ALA A 630 30.37 5.61 33.27
CA ALA A 630 29.71 5.19 34.51
C ALA A 630 30.33 5.87 35.74
N ILE A 631 31.66 6.01 35.77
CA ILE A 631 32.39 6.71 36.86
C ILE A 631 32.03 8.20 36.87
N GLU A 632 32.00 8.84 35.71
CA GLU A 632 31.68 10.26 35.60
C GLU A 632 30.22 10.55 35.95
N ALA A 633 29.29 9.71 35.47
CA ALA A 633 27.88 9.81 35.83
C ALA A 633 27.65 9.57 37.33
N ALA A 634 28.33 8.59 37.92
CA ALA A 634 28.29 8.35 39.37
C ALA A 634 28.83 9.54 40.16
N ARG A 635 29.93 10.17 39.69
CA ARG A 635 30.52 11.37 40.27
C ARG A 635 29.55 12.56 40.23
N ASN A 636 28.84 12.74 39.13
CA ASN A 636 27.89 13.84 38.96
C ASN A 636 26.58 13.61 39.73
N ALA A 637 26.17 12.36 39.92
CA ALA A 637 25.00 11.97 40.70
C ALA A 637 25.29 11.76 42.20
N ALA A 638 26.54 11.92 42.66
CA ALA A 638 26.95 11.60 44.05
C ALA A 638 26.09 12.28 45.13
N SER A 639 25.67 13.53 44.89
CA SER A 639 24.82 14.29 45.81
C SER A 639 23.40 13.73 45.93
N GLU A 640 22.90 13.01 44.93
CA GLU A 640 21.55 12.44 44.92
C GLU A 640 21.42 11.28 45.92
N VAL A 641 22.53 10.63 46.25
CA VAL A 641 22.62 9.52 47.22
C VAL A 641 23.46 9.86 48.45
N GLY A 642 23.82 11.14 48.65
CA GLY A 642 24.51 11.61 49.86
C GLY A 642 25.98 11.19 49.99
N LEU A 643 26.67 10.89 48.88
CA LEU A 643 28.10 10.58 48.85
C LEU A 643 28.93 11.78 48.40
N SER A 644 30.21 11.83 48.77
CA SER A 644 31.15 12.75 48.12
C SER A 644 31.43 12.31 46.67
N LYS A 645 31.78 13.27 45.81
CA LYS A 645 32.08 13.00 44.39
C LYS A 645 33.23 12.00 44.27
N GLU A 646 34.24 12.14 45.12
CA GLU A 646 35.42 11.28 45.16
C GLU A 646 35.09 9.86 45.63
N GLU A 647 34.22 9.70 46.65
CA GLU A 647 33.78 8.39 47.12
C GLU A 647 32.94 7.66 46.07
N ALA A 648 32.01 8.36 45.42
CA ALA A 648 31.19 7.78 44.35
C ALA A 648 32.04 7.34 43.15
N ALA A 649 32.96 8.19 42.70
CA ALA A 649 33.85 7.88 41.58
C ALA A 649 34.78 6.69 41.90
N LEU A 650 35.38 6.67 43.11
CA LEU A 650 36.27 5.59 43.53
C LEU A 650 35.53 4.25 43.65
N TYR A 651 34.32 4.26 44.20
CA TYR A 651 33.53 3.05 44.35
C TYR A 651 32.99 2.54 43.01
N ALA A 652 32.49 3.42 42.13
CA ALA A 652 32.11 3.07 40.77
C ALA A 652 33.30 2.47 39.98
N ALA A 653 34.49 3.03 40.13
CA ALA A 653 35.69 2.50 39.50
C ALA A 653 36.02 1.07 39.96
N GLN A 654 35.89 0.78 41.26
CA GLN A 654 36.08 -0.58 41.80
C GLN A 654 35.04 -1.55 41.25
N VAL A 655 33.77 -1.16 41.24
CA VAL A 655 32.67 -1.98 40.73
C VAL A 655 32.79 -2.20 39.22
N ALA A 656 33.22 -1.20 38.46
CA ALA A 656 33.42 -1.35 37.01
C ALA A 656 34.51 -2.39 36.70
N VAL A 657 35.62 -2.40 37.46
CA VAL A 657 36.66 -3.44 37.32
C VAL A 657 36.15 -4.82 37.73
N GLU A 658 35.28 -4.89 38.75
CA GLU A 658 34.63 -6.14 39.16
C GLU A 658 33.70 -6.66 38.06
N ALA A 659 32.79 -5.83 37.55
CA ALA A 659 31.87 -6.18 36.47
C ALA A 659 32.61 -6.58 35.17
N ALA A 660 33.75 -5.95 34.87
CA ALA A 660 34.54 -6.28 33.71
C ALA A 660 35.15 -7.69 33.76
N LYS A 661 35.44 -8.23 34.96
CA LYS A 661 35.90 -9.63 35.11
C LYS A 661 34.87 -10.64 34.65
N ASP A 662 33.61 -10.34 34.88
CA ASP A 662 32.48 -11.19 34.46
C ASP A 662 32.25 -11.16 32.95
N LEU A 663 32.71 -10.10 32.26
CA LEU A 663 32.61 -9.95 30.82
C LEU A 663 33.75 -10.64 30.06
N GLY A 664 34.97 -10.64 30.62
CA GLY A 664 36.11 -11.36 30.05
C GLY A 664 37.46 -10.73 30.39
N SER A 665 38.55 -11.49 30.15
CA SER A 665 39.91 -11.06 30.50
C SER A 665 40.44 -9.90 29.64
N ARG A 666 39.85 -9.66 28.47
CA ARG A 666 40.19 -8.54 27.58
C ARG A 666 39.52 -7.26 28.06
N GLU A 667 38.24 -7.35 28.39
CA GLU A 667 37.39 -6.28 28.90
C GLU A 667 37.90 -5.82 30.27
N GLU A 668 38.34 -6.75 31.13
CA GLU A 668 39.00 -6.42 32.39
C GLU A 668 40.28 -5.58 32.20
N ALA A 669 41.10 -5.88 31.19
CA ALA A 669 42.32 -5.12 30.91
C ALA A 669 42.02 -3.70 30.39
N GLU A 670 41.03 -3.58 29.51
CA GLU A 670 40.57 -2.31 28.93
C GLU A 670 40.01 -1.37 30.02
N VAL A 671 39.18 -1.91 30.91
CA VAL A 671 38.56 -1.14 32.01
C VAL A 671 39.60 -0.72 33.04
N LYS A 672 40.56 -1.58 33.40
CA LYS A 672 41.67 -1.20 34.30
C LYS A 672 42.48 -0.04 33.73
N GLN A 673 42.72 -0.02 32.41
CA GLN A 673 43.43 1.06 31.75
C GLN A 673 42.63 2.37 31.78
N ALA A 674 41.32 2.31 31.50
CA ALA A 674 40.44 3.47 31.53
C ALA A 674 40.30 4.07 32.96
N VAL A 675 40.12 3.21 33.96
CA VAL A 675 40.02 3.59 35.38
C VAL A 675 41.30 4.27 35.89
N LEU A 676 42.47 3.75 35.52
CA LEU A 676 43.76 4.36 35.86
C LEU A 676 43.90 5.77 35.26
N GLY A 677 43.35 6.01 34.07
CA GLY A 677 43.34 7.34 33.45
C GLY A 677 42.48 8.35 34.21
N HIS A 678 41.30 7.94 34.70
CA HIS A 678 40.34 8.83 35.39
C HIS A 678 40.65 9.06 36.88
N LEU A 679 41.37 8.15 37.56
CA LEU A 679 41.71 8.31 38.99
C LEU A 679 43.03 9.07 39.25
N ILE A 680 43.88 9.26 38.23
CA ILE A 680 45.21 9.89 38.37
C ILE A 680 45.17 11.42 38.10
N GLU A 681 44.05 11.98 37.64
CA GLU A 681 43.85 13.44 37.58
C GLU A 681 43.60 14.03 38.99
N THR A 682 44.68 14.34 39.71
CA THR A 682 44.73 15.12 40.96
C THR A 682 44.40 16.62 40.74
N PRO A 683 43.97 17.37 41.79
CA PRO A 683 43.09 18.54 41.69
C PRO A 683 43.75 19.81 41.14
N GLU A 684 42.94 20.67 40.51
CA GLU A 684 43.35 22.00 40.05
C GLU A 684 43.82 22.91 41.20
N PRO A 685 44.88 23.73 40.99
CA PRO A 685 45.34 24.72 41.95
C PRO A 685 44.55 26.04 41.87
N GLY A 686 43.89 26.40 42.98
CA GLY A 686 43.76 27.76 43.52
C GLY A 686 43.03 28.86 42.71
N THR A 687 41.95 29.39 43.27
CA THR A 687 41.67 30.84 43.19
C THR A 687 41.35 31.38 44.59
N ASP A 688 42.30 32.12 45.11
CA ASP A 688 42.17 33.06 46.22
C ASP A 688 41.76 34.39 45.57
N GLU A 689 40.56 34.89 45.82
CA GLU A 689 40.26 36.31 45.64
C GLU A 689 39.20 36.77 46.66
N THR A 690 39.72 37.56 47.59
CA THR A 690 39.06 38.48 48.50
C THR A 690 37.85 39.20 47.91
N ASP A 691 36.75 39.28 48.66
CA ASP A 691 36.10 40.59 48.84
C ASP A 691 35.48 40.76 50.23
N THR A 692 35.89 41.86 50.86
CA THR A 692 35.41 42.41 52.12
C THR A 692 34.43 43.52 51.80
N SER A 693 33.19 43.50 52.30
CA SER A 693 32.57 44.69 52.93
C SER A 693 31.12 44.47 53.40
N THR A 694 30.91 44.89 54.65
CA THR A 694 29.69 45.28 55.38
C THR A 694 28.62 44.24 55.71
#